data_AF-A0A1Y0L1Q3-F1
#
_entry.id   AF-A0A1Y0L1Q3-F1
#
_cell.length_a   1.000
_cell.length_b   1.000
_cell.length_c   1.000
_cell.angle_alpha   90.00
_cell.angle_beta   90.00
_cell.angle_gamma   90.00
#
_symmetry.space_group_name_H-M   'P 1'
#
loop_
_entity.id
_entity.type
_entity.pdbx_description
1 polymer ?
#
loop_
_entity_poly.entity_id
_entity_poly.type
_entity_poly.pdbx_seq_one_letter_code
_entity_poly.pdbx_strand_id
1 'polypeptide(L)'
;MEIKIYAPVDCDVLPITDCDDDVFAKKMMGDGLVLIPKSNEFKSFLEDGSVALIFETKHAIFFETQAVKILMHIGMDTVALNGKPFNVKVKKNQKVDLKTSIVDVDFEKIKEQKLSIQTPICFDSENLKNIDIKILKKSAKQGELIATAHVELQITQTKPKDELFLEEYLSKYTQTAQQLIELVGGNSNFTKVYNCMTRVRFLVNDLSKIDQQKIKKIELVKGTNLNGSELQVIIGGECYKVKDEIEKIRRGDLTGKSKVEVKKPPVYKRIMTAISGIMMPLIPPLMAVGIFSALYAILLQTNAIADYESSPNPDVWSTIFYVLSKVALNLIGVMFCYSVVSYFGGNPVFAIVVGLTLSSRILLAGVSAPVADPGFGQFIVDPTKGISGWLLFKILDYPFVVTAYEGSVLPYVFAAFIVIFADKWIKTWMPTSVDIIFRPFLVYFLAVIPTLFIFGPLLGLIEMGLSQVVMTFEKDVTGIGVGLFAFLWQILVLTGVHVAVIMTVMIGTILQNPVVPTTIMTAVVAATFAQMGATIGVAIRTRNAQLRGVAYGSIPAAIFGITEPIIYGVNLPKLWPFLCGCLGAFFGGMFLKWFDVAAVRPGGMGIFAILVVDGWKNQILVVVSWLIAIGAACGFTILTYVEKIDEYKYSNRLTRRIKAKAIKILVANGTSTEVAKQTCDEIGAEYLQLVKENQELFKNYMKFLTTKTSIETKLIKVKNHEENLLKAKYKKALKLKNKIDKVDRNLVVSAIADYQNFNLDAEKGVLQAKLDELFAANQQLEANYQETVKKLTKAYQEMLDKYSKITNATMLLNYKAGYFNAINACEINYGIIDPDVIAFSKAEKQQLKTLSMAKSGGN
;
A
#
# COMPACT_ATOMS: atom_id res chain seq x y z
N MET A 1 -41.77 18.59 -32.45
CA MET A 1 -42.89 18.26 -31.55
C MET A 1 -43.29 19.52 -30.77
N GLU A 2 -44.52 19.60 -30.28
CA GLU A 2 -45.00 20.75 -29.50
C GLU A 2 -45.26 20.33 -28.05
N ILE A 3 -44.64 21.03 -27.10
CA ILE A 3 -44.84 20.83 -25.66
C ILE A 3 -45.60 22.04 -25.11
N LYS A 4 -46.71 21.77 -24.41
CA LYS A 4 -47.51 22.77 -23.70
C LYS A 4 -47.04 22.91 -22.26
N ILE A 5 -46.80 24.14 -21.82
CA ILE A 5 -46.38 24.47 -20.46
C ILE A 5 -47.53 25.21 -19.77
N TYR A 6 -47.97 24.65 -18.65
CA TYR A 6 -49.03 25.19 -17.81
C TYR A 6 -48.44 25.87 -16.58
N ALA A 7 -49.12 26.88 -16.04
CA ALA A 7 -48.70 27.56 -14.83
C ALA A 7 -48.71 26.58 -13.64
N PRO A 8 -47.55 26.23 -13.05
CA PRO A 8 -47.51 25.32 -11.90
C PRO A 8 -48.06 25.98 -10.62
N VAL A 9 -48.19 27.29 -10.62
CA VAL A 9 -48.56 28.15 -9.49
C VAL A 9 -49.17 29.43 -10.05
N ASP A 10 -49.86 30.23 -9.24
CA ASP A 10 -50.25 31.57 -9.68
C ASP A 10 -48.98 32.41 -9.88
N CYS A 11 -48.75 32.97 -11.06
CA CYS A 11 -47.48 33.61 -11.37
C CYS A 11 -47.57 34.69 -12.44
N ASP A 12 -46.54 35.55 -12.46
CA ASP A 12 -46.18 36.30 -13.66
C ASP A 12 -45.10 35.54 -14.44
N VAL A 13 -45.14 35.63 -15.75
CA VAL A 13 -44.28 34.88 -16.68
C VAL A 13 -43.41 35.85 -17.45
N LEU A 14 -42.10 35.64 -17.38
CA LEU A 14 -41.09 36.43 -18.07
C LEU A 14 -40.28 35.55 -19.04
N PRO A 15 -39.73 36.13 -20.12
CA PRO A 15 -38.70 35.49 -20.93
C PRO A 15 -37.52 35.02 -20.07
N ILE A 16 -36.87 33.92 -20.43
CA ILE A 16 -35.68 33.44 -19.70
C ILE A 16 -34.55 34.47 -19.64
N THR A 17 -34.45 35.34 -20.64
CA THR A 17 -33.46 36.43 -20.72
C THR A 17 -33.64 37.50 -19.66
N ASP A 18 -34.82 37.58 -19.05
CA ASP A 18 -35.16 38.56 -18.00
C ASP A 18 -35.01 37.96 -16.59
N CYS A 19 -34.33 36.81 -16.47
CA CYS A 19 -33.96 36.20 -15.20
C CYS A 19 -32.91 37.06 -14.48
N ASP A 20 -33.03 37.20 -13.15
CA ASP A 20 -32.06 37.95 -12.34
C ASP A 20 -30.68 37.25 -12.28
N ASP A 21 -30.67 35.93 -12.50
CA ASP A 21 -29.46 35.11 -12.49
C ASP A 21 -28.84 34.96 -13.90
N ASP A 22 -27.54 35.27 -13.97
CA ASP A 22 -26.74 35.31 -15.19
C ASP A 22 -26.64 33.95 -15.92
N VAL A 23 -26.69 32.83 -15.19
CA VAL A 23 -26.56 31.48 -15.75
C VAL A 23 -27.84 31.13 -16.53
N PHE A 24 -29.00 31.47 -15.96
CA PHE A 24 -30.29 31.29 -16.62
C PHE A 24 -30.53 32.33 -17.72
N ALA A 25 -30.23 33.61 -17.48
CA ALA A 25 -30.43 34.68 -18.46
C ALA A 25 -29.63 34.47 -19.75
N LYS A 26 -28.42 33.92 -19.64
CA LYS A 26 -27.56 33.55 -20.78
C LYS A 26 -27.89 32.18 -21.39
N LYS A 27 -28.99 31.54 -20.96
CA LYS A 27 -29.47 30.23 -21.42
C LYS A 27 -28.45 29.09 -21.25
N MET A 28 -27.53 29.19 -20.28
CA MET A 28 -26.51 28.15 -20.05
C MET A 28 -27.11 26.83 -19.55
N MET A 29 -28.26 26.89 -18.86
CA MET A 29 -29.02 25.73 -18.37
C MET A 29 -30.15 25.31 -19.33
N GLY A 30 -30.16 25.84 -20.56
CA GLY A 30 -31.20 25.61 -21.56
C GLY A 30 -32.11 26.82 -21.80
N ASP A 31 -32.88 26.77 -22.91
CA ASP A 31 -33.90 27.78 -23.20
C ASP A 31 -35.14 27.55 -22.33
N GLY A 32 -35.92 28.59 -22.05
CA GLY A 32 -37.00 28.47 -21.07
C GLY A 32 -37.84 29.72 -20.85
N LEU A 33 -38.41 29.79 -19.65
CA LEU A 33 -39.15 30.94 -19.12
C LEU A 33 -38.93 31.06 -17.62
N VAL A 34 -39.10 32.25 -17.06
CA VAL A 34 -39.04 32.49 -15.62
C VAL A 34 -40.43 32.74 -15.08
N LEU A 35 -40.74 32.12 -13.95
CA LEU A 35 -41.95 32.38 -13.20
C LEU A 35 -41.65 33.24 -11.97
N ILE A 36 -42.49 34.24 -11.73
CA ILE A 36 -42.56 34.98 -10.45
C ILE A 36 -43.78 34.44 -9.68
N PRO A 37 -43.59 33.50 -8.74
CA PRO A 37 -44.69 32.85 -8.04
C PRO A 37 -45.40 33.78 -7.05
N LYS A 38 -46.73 33.63 -6.95
CA LYS A 38 -47.64 34.39 -6.06
C LYS A 38 -48.33 33.50 -5.02
N SER A 39 -48.29 32.19 -5.19
CA SER A 39 -48.82 31.20 -4.23
C SER A 39 -47.77 30.13 -3.91
N ASN A 40 -47.99 29.34 -2.85
CA ASN A 40 -46.96 28.46 -2.28
C ASN A 40 -47.01 27.01 -2.80
N GLU A 41 -48.13 26.57 -3.37
CA GLU A 41 -48.31 25.19 -3.83
C GLU A 41 -48.02 25.07 -5.33
N PHE A 42 -47.02 24.26 -5.70
CA PHE A 42 -46.69 23.96 -7.09
C PHE A 42 -47.31 22.65 -7.53
N LYS A 43 -48.05 22.69 -8.64
CA LYS A 43 -48.54 21.52 -9.40
C LYS A 43 -47.68 21.27 -10.62
N SER A 44 -47.90 20.15 -11.30
CA SER A 44 -47.23 19.85 -12.56
C SER A 44 -47.53 20.93 -13.60
N PHE A 45 -46.50 21.37 -14.33
CA PHE A 45 -46.64 22.24 -15.50
C PHE A 45 -46.83 21.43 -16.81
N LEU A 46 -46.93 20.11 -16.71
CA LEU A 46 -47.04 19.17 -17.84
C LEU A 46 -48.34 18.35 -17.78
N GLU A 47 -48.97 18.14 -18.94
CA GLU A 47 -50.13 17.24 -19.10
C GLU A 47 -49.75 15.77 -18.94
N ASP A 48 -48.61 15.36 -19.50
CA ASP A 48 -48.08 14.00 -19.41
C ASP A 48 -46.55 14.05 -19.29
N GLY A 49 -46.03 13.53 -18.19
CA GLY A 49 -44.60 13.47 -17.91
C GLY A 49 -44.29 12.62 -16.69
N SER A 50 -43.01 12.54 -16.34
CA SER A 50 -42.55 11.86 -15.12
C SER A 50 -41.43 12.61 -14.43
N VAL A 51 -41.28 12.41 -13.12
CA VAL A 51 -40.18 13.02 -12.34
C VAL A 51 -38.89 12.25 -12.58
N ALA A 52 -37.92 12.86 -13.24
CA ALA A 52 -36.64 12.24 -13.59
C ALA A 52 -35.61 12.30 -12.45
N LEU A 53 -35.50 13.44 -11.78
CA LEU A 53 -34.54 13.66 -10.69
C LEU A 53 -35.06 14.73 -9.72
N ILE A 54 -34.86 14.50 -8.42
CA ILE A 54 -35.07 15.50 -7.37
C ILE A 54 -33.71 15.70 -6.71
N PHE A 55 -33.20 16.93 -6.66
CA PHE A 55 -31.92 17.23 -6.02
C PHE A 55 -32.00 17.05 -4.49
N GLU A 56 -30.89 16.73 -3.83
CA GLU A 56 -30.85 16.47 -2.37
C GLU A 56 -31.39 17.65 -1.54
N THR A 57 -31.07 18.88 -1.95
CA THR A 57 -31.55 20.12 -1.31
C THR A 57 -32.94 20.55 -1.79
N LYS A 58 -33.62 19.75 -2.62
CA LYS A 58 -35.03 19.88 -3.04
C LYS A 58 -35.42 21.17 -3.79
N HIS A 59 -34.47 22.07 -4.05
CA HIS A 59 -34.69 23.33 -4.75
C HIS A 59 -34.93 23.17 -6.26
N ALA A 60 -34.48 22.05 -6.85
CA ALA A 60 -34.57 21.80 -8.27
C ALA A 60 -35.13 20.39 -8.54
N ILE A 61 -35.99 20.30 -9.55
CA ILE A 61 -36.66 19.06 -9.96
C ILE A 61 -36.62 18.96 -11.49
N PHE A 62 -36.11 17.85 -12.01
CA PHE A 62 -36.17 17.52 -13.43
C PHE A 62 -37.40 16.67 -13.72
N PHE A 63 -38.10 17.03 -14.79
CA PHE A 63 -39.20 16.29 -15.40
C PHE A 63 -38.76 15.76 -16.76
N GLU A 64 -39.38 14.68 -17.20
CA GLU A 64 -39.14 14.11 -18.53
C GLU A 64 -40.48 13.92 -19.25
N THR A 65 -40.58 14.44 -20.47
CA THR A 65 -41.72 14.29 -21.37
C THR A 65 -41.24 14.00 -22.79
N GLN A 66 -41.82 13.01 -23.46
CA GLN A 66 -41.55 12.67 -24.87
C GLN A 66 -40.06 12.77 -25.31
N ALA A 67 -39.14 12.32 -24.45
CA ALA A 67 -37.67 12.33 -24.60
C ALA A 67 -36.94 13.69 -24.41
N VAL A 68 -37.57 14.67 -23.75
CA VAL A 68 -36.96 15.94 -23.34
C VAL A 68 -37.01 16.09 -21.82
N LYS A 69 -35.87 16.44 -21.23
CA LYS A 69 -35.78 16.79 -19.80
C LYS A 69 -36.06 18.27 -19.61
N ILE A 70 -36.87 18.60 -18.62
CA ILE A 70 -37.25 19.98 -18.29
C ILE A 70 -36.95 20.20 -16.81
N LEU A 71 -36.11 21.19 -16.52
CA LEU A 71 -35.75 21.62 -15.17
C LEU A 71 -36.78 22.63 -14.67
N MET A 72 -37.28 22.44 -13.45
CA MET A 72 -37.92 23.49 -12.65
C MET A 72 -37.03 23.78 -11.44
N HIS A 73 -36.47 24.98 -11.38
CA HIS A 73 -35.61 25.43 -10.29
C HIS A 73 -36.35 26.50 -9.48
N ILE A 74 -36.51 26.32 -8.18
CA ILE A 74 -37.39 27.15 -7.33
C ILE A 74 -36.56 28.09 -6.45
N GLY A 75 -36.62 29.38 -6.80
CA GLY A 75 -35.84 30.44 -6.16
C GLY A 75 -34.36 30.37 -6.51
N MET A 76 -33.66 31.50 -6.48
CA MET A 76 -32.22 31.58 -6.76
C MET A 76 -31.40 31.35 -5.49
N ASP A 77 -30.28 30.63 -5.61
CA ASP A 77 -29.37 30.28 -4.50
C ASP A 77 -30.01 29.55 -3.30
N THR A 78 -31.23 29.00 -3.47
CA THR A 78 -31.97 28.30 -2.41
C THR A 78 -31.34 26.97 -2.00
N VAL A 79 -30.30 26.51 -2.69
CA VAL A 79 -29.41 25.40 -2.29
C VAL A 79 -28.85 25.64 -0.89
N ALA A 80 -28.51 26.89 -0.55
CA ALA A 80 -27.96 27.29 0.75
C ALA A 80 -28.91 26.99 1.92
N LEU A 81 -30.22 26.82 1.64
CA LEU A 81 -31.25 26.56 2.64
C LEU A 81 -31.38 25.08 3.02
N ASN A 82 -30.57 24.18 2.42
CA ASN A 82 -30.49 22.75 2.75
C ASN A 82 -31.85 22.04 2.78
N GLY A 83 -32.75 22.37 1.85
CA GLY A 83 -34.05 21.70 1.71
C GLY A 83 -35.13 22.08 2.74
N LYS A 84 -34.85 22.99 3.68
CA LYS A 84 -35.80 23.40 4.72
C LYS A 84 -37.10 24.06 4.24
N PRO A 85 -37.12 24.91 3.18
CA PRO A 85 -38.35 25.58 2.75
C PRO A 85 -39.20 24.72 1.79
N PHE A 86 -38.74 23.53 1.42
CA PHE A 86 -39.35 22.70 0.38
C PHE A 86 -39.98 21.42 0.95
N ASN A 87 -41.29 21.29 0.79
CA ASN A 87 -42.03 20.06 1.09
C ASN A 87 -42.45 19.35 -0.20
N VAL A 88 -41.56 18.51 -0.74
CA VAL A 88 -41.78 17.78 -2.00
C VAL A 88 -42.74 16.61 -1.79
N LYS A 89 -43.79 16.53 -2.62
CA LYS A 89 -44.89 15.55 -2.54
C LYS A 89 -44.75 14.39 -3.53
N VAL A 90 -43.77 14.45 -4.44
CA VAL A 90 -43.54 13.45 -5.50
C VAL A 90 -42.24 12.67 -5.29
N LYS A 91 -42.14 11.49 -5.90
CA LYS A 91 -40.94 10.62 -5.90
C LYS A 91 -40.35 10.48 -7.30
N LYS A 92 -39.06 10.14 -7.38
CA LYS A 92 -38.38 9.79 -8.65
C LYS A 92 -39.14 8.68 -9.38
N ASN A 93 -39.24 8.79 -10.70
CA ASN A 93 -39.98 7.94 -11.64
C ASN A 93 -41.52 7.96 -11.48
N GLN A 94 -42.09 8.86 -10.68
CA GLN A 94 -43.53 9.03 -10.58
C GLN A 94 -44.08 9.74 -11.82
N LYS A 95 -45.17 9.21 -12.42
CA LYS A 95 -45.93 9.90 -13.47
C LYS A 95 -46.69 11.09 -12.89
N VAL A 96 -46.71 12.20 -13.62
CA VAL A 96 -47.37 13.45 -13.21
C VAL A 96 -48.31 13.94 -14.30
N ASP A 97 -49.43 14.52 -13.87
CA ASP A 97 -50.41 15.24 -14.69
C ASP A 97 -50.70 16.61 -14.06
N LEU A 98 -51.51 17.45 -14.71
CA LEU A 98 -51.84 18.80 -14.22
C LEU A 98 -52.51 18.84 -12.83
N LYS A 99 -53.04 17.70 -12.33
CA LYS A 99 -53.66 17.62 -10.99
C LYS A 99 -52.64 17.24 -9.91
N THR A 100 -51.45 16.78 -10.29
CA THR A 100 -50.45 16.28 -9.36
C THR A 100 -49.74 17.44 -8.65
N SER A 101 -49.85 17.51 -7.31
CA SER A 101 -49.06 18.44 -6.49
C SER A 101 -47.60 17.97 -6.41
N ILE A 102 -46.67 18.87 -6.74
CA ILE A 102 -45.23 18.59 -6.82
C ILE A 102 -44.53 18.96 -5.51
N VAL A 103 -44.68 20.21 -5.06
CA VAL A 103 -43.95 20.75 -3.91
C VAL A 103 -44.69 21.95 -3.32
N ASP A 104 -44.73 22.01 -1.99
CA ASP A 104 -45.12 23.25 -1.28
C ASP A 104 -43.85 24.01 -0.87
N VAL A 105 -43.85 25.32 -1.10
CA VAL A 105 -42.70 26.20 -0.92
C VAL A 105 -43.03 27.29 0.10
N ASP A 106 -42.20 27.43 1.11
CA ASP A 106 -42.29 28.50 2.10
C ASP A 106 -41.51 29.75 1.62
N PHE A 107 -42.19 30.61 0.83
CA PHE A 107 -41.56 31.81 0.27
C PHE A 107 -41.21 32.88 1.31
N GLU A 108 -41.84 32.89 2.48
CA GLU A 108 -41.47 33.79 3.59
C GLU A 108 -40.03 33.50 4.03
N LYS A 109 -39.69 32.21 4.24
CA LYS A 109 -38.32 31.79 4.60
C LYS A 109 -37.27 32.11 3.54
N ILE A 110 -37.65 32.09 2.26
CA ILE A 110 -36.74 32.46 1.15
C ILE A 110 -36.48 33.97 1.17
N LYS A 111 -37.53 34.78 1.38
CA LYS A 111 -37.43 36.24 1.48
C LYS A 111 -36.67 36.71 2.73
N GLU A 112 -36.82 36.03 3.87
CA GLU A 112 -36.06 36.31 5.09
C GLU A 112 -34.53 36.27 4.86
N GLN A 113 -34.08 35.41 3.94
CA GLN A 113 -32.67 35.27 3.57
C GLN A 113 -32.27 36.18 2.40
N LYS A 114 -33.15 37.11 1.98
CA LYS A 114 -32.97 38.03 0.85
C LYS A 114 -32.68 37.34 -0.48
N LEU A 115 -33.19 36.11 -0.66
CA LEU A 115 -33.03 35.34 -1.89
C LEU A 115 -34.21 35.58 -2.84
N SER A 116 -33.95 35.52 -4.15
CA SER A 116 -34.98 35.69 -5.18
C SER A 116 -35.91 34.48 -5.24
N ILE A 117 -37.21 34.72 -5.45
CA ILE A 117 -38.23 33.69 -5.62
C ILE A 117 -38.45 33.29 -7.09
N GLN A 118 -37.70 33.92 -8.02
CA GLN A 118 -37.78 33.59 -9.44
C GLN A 118 -37.54 32.09 -9.65
N THR A 119 -38.43 31.48 -10.42
CA THR A 119 -38.46 30.04 -10.65
C THR A 119 -38.35 29.76 -12.14
N PRO A 120 -37.14 29.56 -12.69
CA PRO A 120 -36.97 29.23 -14.09
C PRO A 120 -37.42 27.80 -14.40
N ILE A 121 -38.08 27.67 -15.55
CA ILE A 121 -38.39 26.41 -16.21
C ILE A 121 -37.57 26.35 -17.50
N CYS A 122 -36.59 25.44 -17.56
CA CYS A 122 -35.64 25.34 -18.66
C CYS A 122 -35.66 23.96 -19.32
N PHE A 123 -35.52 23.92 -20.63
CA PHE A 123 -35.40 22.71 -21.43
C PHE A 123 -33.93 22.33 -21.57
N ASP A 124 -33.59 21.12 -21.12
CA ASP A 124 -32.23 20.58 -21.23
C ASP A 124 -31.82 20.48 -22.70
N SER A 125 -30.65 21.03 -23.05
CA SER A 125 -30.16 21.14 -24.41
C SER A 125 -29.53 19.84 -24.94
N GLU A 126 -29.32 18.84 -24.08
CA GLU A 126 -28.57 17.60 -24.38
C GLU A 126 -29.12 16.83 -25.61
N ASN A 127 -30.44 16.87 -25.87
CA ASN A 127 -31.09 16.15 -26.98
C ASN A 127 -31.83 17.07 -27.99
N LEU A 128 -31.57 18.37 -27.94
CA LEU A 128 -32.30 19.37 -28.74
C LEU A 128 -31.47 19.89 -29.91
N LYS A 129 -32.07 19.96 -31.10
CA LYS A 129 -31.48 20.59 -32.29
C LYS A 129 -31.84 22.07 -32.33
N ASN A 130 -33.10 22.37 -32.08
CA ASN A 130 -33.63 23.72 -31.99
C ASN A 130 -34.84 23.73 -31.06
N ILE A 131 -35.06 24.85 -30.38
CA ILE A 131 -36.22 25.08 -29.53
C ILE A 131 -36.70 26.52 -29.73
N ASP A 132 -38.00 26.67 -29.97
CA ASP A 132 -38.67 27.97 -30.04
C ASP A 132 -39.80 28.02 -29.02
N ILE A 133 -39.74 28.96 -28.07
CA ILE A 133 -40.70 29.07 -26.96
C ILE A 133 -41.54 30.32 -27.15
N LYS A 134 -42.84 30.12 -27.33
CA LYS A 134 -43.82 31.20 -27.44
C LYS A 134 -44.58 31.35 -26.12
N ILE A 135 -44.31 32.44 -25.40
CA ILE A 135 -45.07 32.83 -24.21
C ILE A 135 -46.43 33.38 -24.63
N LEU A 136 -47.51 32.80 -24.11
CA LEU A 136 -48.90 33.13 -24.47
C LEU A 136 -49.54 34.10 -23.48
N LYS A 137 -49.09 34.11 -22.23
CA LYS A 137 -49.61 34.98 -21.16
C LYS A 137 -48.47 35.52 -20.31
N LYS A 138 -48.59 36.79 -19.89
CA LYS A 138 -47.65 37.44 -18.94
C LYS A 138 -48.02 37.22 -17.47
N SER A 139 -49.28 36.86 -17.20
CA SER A 139 -49.80 36.57 -15.86
C SER A 139 -50.85 35.47 -15.98
N ALA A 140 -50.81 34.48 -15.09
CA ALA A 140 -51.66 33.30 -15.18
C ALA A 140 -51.99 32.73 -13.79
N LYS A 141 -53.18 32.12 -13.68
CA LYS A 141 -53.55 31.30 -12.53
C LYS A 141 -53.03 29.87 -12.69
N GLN A 142 -52.81 29.17 -11.58
CA GLN A 142 -52.37 27.78 -11.58
C GLN A 142 -53.25 26.90 -12.49
N GLY A 143 -52.63 26.15 -13.39
CA GLY A 143 -53.29 25.26 -14.35
C GLY A 143 -53.68 25.90 -15.68
N GLU A 144 -53.43 27.20 -15.89
CA GLU A 144 -53.62 27.84 -17.21
C GLU A 144 -52.43 27.62 -18.14
N LEU A 145 -52.68 27.54 -19.45
CA LEU A 145 -51.62 27.43 -20.45
C LEU A 145 -50.85 28.75 -20.56
N ILE A 146 -49.53 28.71 -20.33
CA ILE A 146 -48.67 29.90 -20.30
C ILE A 146 -47.69 30.00 -21.46
N ALA A 147 -47.25 28.87 -22.01
CA ALA A 147 -46.34 28.84 -23.14
C ALA A 147 -46.46 27.56 -23.96
N THR A 148 -46.07 27.64 -25.22
CA THR A 148 -45.91 26.50 -26.13
C THR A 148 -44.47 26.47 -26.64
N ALA A 149 -43.80 25.33 -26.48
CA ALA A 149 -42.44 25.12 -26.96
C ALA A 149 -42.45 24.19 -28.17
N HIS A 150 -42.02 24.69 -29.33
CA HIS A 150 -41.75 23.88 -30.50
C HIS A 150 -40.31 23.36 -30.44
N VAL A 151 -40.18 22.04 -30.34
CA VAL A 151 -38.92 21.36 -30.11
C VAL A 151 -38.56 20.49 -31.31
N GLU A 152 -37.39 20.71 -31.90
CA GLU A 152 -36.76 19.80 -32.85
C GLU A 152 -35.74 18.93 -32.12
N LEU A 153 -35.95 17.62 -32.11
CA LEU A 153 -35.03 16.66 -31.50
C LEU A 153 -33.87 16.35 -32.46
N GLN A 154 -32.66 16.19 -31.94
CA GLN A 154 -31.57 15.60 -32.71
C GLN A 154 -31.83 14.09 -32.85
N ILE A 155 -32.14 13.63 -34.06
CA ILE A 155 -32.20 12.20 -34.35
C ILE A 155 -30.76 11.67 -34.42
N THR A 156 -30.17 11.43 -33.26
CA THR A 156 -29.03 10.52 -33.16
C THR A 156 -29.63 9.12 -33.20
N GLN A 157 -29.17 8.27 -34.12
CA GLN A 157 -29.63 6.88 -34.26
C GLN A 157 -29.74 6.19 -32.90
N THR A 158 -30.94 6.12 -32.34
CA THR A 158 -31.20 5.36 -31.13
C THR A 158 -31.13 3.90 -31.52
N LYS A 159 -30.06 3.24 -31.08
CA LYS A 159 -30.03 1.79 -30.87
C LYS A 159 -31.34 1.38 -30.15
N PRO A 160 -31.91 0.21 -30.49
CA PRO A 160 -33.25 -0.18 -30.05
C PRO A 160 -33.38 -0.12 -28.52
N LYS A 161 -34.56 0.33 -28.08
CA LYS A 161 -35.03 0.61 -26.70
C LYS A 161 -35.10 -0.60 -25.75
N ASP A 162 -34.22 -1.58 -25.94
CA ASP A 162 -34.23 -2.89 -25.30
C ASP A 162 -32.84 -3.29 -24.74
N GLU A 163 -31.94 -2.35 -24.48
CA GLU A 163 -30.70 -2.67 -23.78
C GLU A 163 -30.98 -2.97 -22.30
N LEU A 164 -30.97 -4.27 -21.96
CA LEU A 164 -30.88 -4.76 -20.60
C LEU A 164 -29.72 -4.06 -19.86
N PHE A 165 -30.06 -3.13 -18.96
CA PHE A 165 -29.09 -2.36 -18.20
C PHE A 165 -28.44 -3.26 -17.14
N LEU A 166 -27.14 -3.51 -17.30
CA LEU A 166 -26.32 -4.23 -16.34
C LEU A 166 -25.50 -3.15 -15.63
N GLU A 167 -25.78 -2.93 -14.34
CA GLU A 167 -24.99 -2.02 -13.52
C GLU A 167 -23.53 -2.46 -13.52
N GLU A 168 -22.62 -1.51 -13.69
CA GLU A 168 -21.19 -1.80 -13.69
C GLU A 168 -20.75 -2.22 -12.29
N TYR A 169 -20.09 -3.38 -12.21
CA TYR A 169 -19.52 -3.84 -10.95
C TYR A 169 -18.39 -2.91 -10.50
N LEU A 170 -18.66 -2.06 -9.52
CA LEU A 170 -17.65 -1.29 -8.81
C LEU A 170 -17.11 -2.11 -7.64
N SER A 171 -15.80 -2.38 -7.65
CA SER A 171 -15.20 -3.10 -6.52
C SER A 171 -15.22 -2.24 -5.26
N LYS A 172 -15.29 -2.87 -4.08
CA LYS A 172 -15.19 -2.16 -2.79
C LYS A 172 -13.92 -1.32 -2.68
N TYR A 173 -12.83 -1.73 -3.36
CA TYR A 173 -11.58 -0.99 -3.41
C TYR A 173 -11.69 0.26 -4.29
N THR A 174 -12.44 0.18 -5.39
CA THR A 174 -12.70 1.31 -6.30
C THR A 174 -13.60 2.35 -5.62
N GLN A 175 -14.65 1.90 -4.92
CA GLN A 175 -15.50 2.78 -4.11
C GLN A 175 -14.72 3.46 -2.99
N THR A 176 -13.91 2.68 -2.24
CA THR A 176 -13.03 3.22 -1.20
C THR A 176 -12.01 4.22 -1.79
N ALA A 177 -11.45 3.92 -2.96
CA ALA A 177 -10.52 4.81 -3.65
C ALA A 177 -11.15 6.16 -4.01
N GLN A 178 -12.37 6.14 -4.56
CA GLN A 178 -13.13 7.36 -4.89
C GLN A 178 -13.42 8.20 -3.64
N GLN A 179 -13.96 7.57 -2.59
CA GLN A 179 -14.24 8.24 -1.31
C GLN A 179 -12.97 8.82 -0.67
N LEU A 180 -11.84 8.09 -0.73
CA LEU A 180 -10.58 8.59 -0.20
C LEU A 180 -10.03 9.78 -1.00
N ILE A 181 -10.10 9.75 -2.33
CA ILE A 181 -9.67 10.88 -3.16
C ILE A 181 -10.49 12.13 -2.82
N GLU A 182 -11.81 11.98 -2.70
CA GLU A 182 -12.72 13.07 -2.35
C GLU A 182 -12.42 13.65 -0.97
N LEU A 183 -12.36 12.81 0.06
CA LEU A 183 -12.17 13.25 1.45
C LEU A 183 -10.75 13.70 1.77
N VAL A 184 -9.77 13.40 0.93
CA VAL A 184 -8.41 13.95 1.00
C VAL A 184 -8.33 15.32 0.30
N GLY A 185 -9.39 15.82 -0.31
CA GLY A 185 -9.44 17.12 -0.98
C GLY A 185 -9.18 17.07 -2.48
N GLY A 186 -9.41 15.92 -3.12
CA GLY A 186 -9.31 15.71 -4.57
C GLY A 186 -7.91 15.32 -5.08
N ASN A 187 -7.83 14.97 -6.37
CA ASN A 187 -6.59 14.57 -7.05
C ASN A 187 -5.47 15.63 -6.97
N SER A 188 -5.82 16.90 -6.81
CA SER A 188 -4.89 18.03 -6.69
C SER A 188 -4.26 18.18 -5.30
N ASN A 189 -4.87 17.60 -4.25
CA ASN A 189 -4.43 17.85 -2.87
C ASN A 189 -3.38 16.84 -2.36
N PHE A 190 -3.00 15.83 -3.13
CA PHE A 190 -1.92 14.92 -2.74
C PHE A 190 -0.95 14.67 -3.89
N THR A 191 0.35 14.66 -3.59
CA THR A 191 1.40 14.57 -4.61
C THR A 191 1.73 13.11 -4.97
N LYS A 192 1.72 12.24 -3.95
CA LYS A 192 2.04 10.82 -4.09
C LYS A 192 1.10 10.00 -3.22
N VAL A 193 0.63 8.89 -3.78
CA VAL A 193 -0.02 7.81 -3.03
C VAL A 193 0.86 6.58 -3.12
N TYR A 194 1.03 5.88 -2.02
CA TYR A 194 1.74 4.61 -1.97
C TYR A 194 1.23 3.78 -0.80
N ASN A 195 1.64 2.52 -0.66
CA ASN A 195 1.18 1.68 0.44
C ASN A 195 2.34 0.90 1.07
N CYS A 196 2.18 0.53 2.34
CA CYS A 196 2.99 -0.52 2.98
C CYS A 196 2.19 -1.83 2.99
N MET A 197 2.48 -2.76 3.92
CA MET A 197 1.70 -4.00 4.07
C MET A 197 0.26 -3.76 4.56
N THR A 198 0.01 -2.70 5.35
CA THR A 198 -1.28 -2.51 6.03
C THR A 198 -1.93 -1.14 5.84
N ARG A 199 -1.29 -0.21 5.13
CA ARG A 199 -1.74 1.19 5.06
C ARG A 199 -1.55 1.76 3.68
N VAL A 200 -2.51 2.57 3.25
CA VAL A 200 -2.36 3.51 2.14
C VAL A 200 -1.88 4.84 2.71
N ARG A 201 -0.91 5.45 2.06
CA ARG A 201 -0.26 6.69 2.51
C ARG A 201 -0.39 7.74 1.43
N PHE A 202 -0.95 8.88 1.80
CA PHE A 202 -1.04 10.07 0.98
C PHE A 202 -0.02 11.09 1.48
N LEU A 203 0.82 11.57 0.57
CA LEU A 203 1.61 12.77 0.81
C LEU A 203 0.75 13.98 0.42
N VAL A 204 0.13 14.62 1.42
CA VAL A 204 -0.90 15.64 1.23
C VAL A 204 -0.28 17.03 1.22
N ASN A 205 -0.83 17.92 0.39
CA ASN A 205 -0.39 19.30 0.19
C ASN A 205 -1.01 20.24 1.23
N ASP A 206 -2.31 20.13 1.48
CA ASP A 206 -3.07 20.92 2.44
C ASP A 206 -3.84 20.03 3.41
N LEU A 207 -3.51 20.12 4.70
CA LEU A 207 -4.12 19.33 5.76
C LEU A 207 -5.54 19.80 6.12
N SER A 208 -5.88 21.06 5.85
CA SER A 208 -7.19 21.63 6.20
C SER A 208 -8.33 21.05 5.34
N LYS A 209 -8.00 20.55 4.16
CA LYS A 209 -8.94 19.92 3.23
C LYS A 209 -9.20 18.44 3.52
N ILE A 210 -8.53 17.87 4.52
CA ILE A 210 -8.70 16.46 4.90
C ILE A 210 -9.81 16.33 5.94
N ASP A 211 -10.87 15.60 5.61
CA ASP A 211 -11.90 15.24 6.58
C ASP A 211 -11.59 13.88 7.25
N GLN A 212 -10.72 13.91 8.26
CA GLN A 212 -10.30 12.69 8.96
C GLN A 212 -11.46 11.94 9.63
N GLN A 213 -12.48 12.65 10.10
CA GLN A 213 -13.60 12.01 10.78
C GLN A 213 -14.46 11.22 9.80
N LYS A 214 -14.69 11.75 8.59
CA LYS A 214 -15.38 11.00 7.54
C LYS A 214 -14.53 9.86 7.00
N ILE A 215 -13.21 10.04 6.86
CA ILE A 215 -12.33 8.96 6.40
C ILE A 215 -12.37 7.75 7.36
N LYS A 216 -12.44 7.99 8.68
CA LYS A 216 -12.60 6.90 9.67
C LYS A 216 -13.94 6.17 9.59
N LYS A 217 -14.97 6.76 8.97
CA LYS A 217 -16.28 6.14 8.79
C LYS A 217 -16.38 5.29 7.52
N ILE A 218 -15.39 5.38 6.62
CA ILE A 218 -15.33 4.49 5.46
C ILE A 218 -15.17 3.05 5.95
N GLU A 219 -16.00 2.16 5.44
CA GLU A 219 -16.11 0.76 5.86
C GLU A 219 -14.77 0.00 5.85
N LEU A 220 -13.93 0.27 4.84
CA LEU A 220 -12.63 -0.38 4.68
C LEU A 220 -11.51 0.24 5.55
N VAL A 221 -11.77 1.41 6.17
CA VAL A 221 -10.80 2.18 6.93
C VAL A 221 -10.93 1.85 8.41
N LYS A 222 -9.88 1.25 8.96
CA LYS A 222 -9.78 0.88 10.38
C LYS A 222 -9.28 2.01 11.26
N GLY A 223 -8.70 3.03 10.65
CA GLY A 223 -8.16 4.19 11.34
C GLY A 223 -7.39 5.11 10.40
N THR A 224 -7.11 6.30 10.88
CA THR A 224 -6.25 7.26 10.22
C THR A 224 -5.20 7.75 11.19
N ASN A 225 -3.99 7.99 10.68
CA ASN A 225 -2.93 8.64 11.42
C ASN A 225 -2.33 9.74 10.56
N LEU A 226 -2.03 10.87 11.17
CA LEU A 226 -1.48 12.02 10.48
C LEU A 226 -0.08 12.31 11.03
N ASN A 227 0.93 12.21 10.17
CA ASN A 227 2.33 12.35 10.58
C ASN A 227 3.03 13.38 9.69
N GLY A 228 3.11 14.61 10.18
CA GLY A 228 3.54 15.75 9.37
C GLY A 228 2.53 16.02 8.25
N SER A 229 2.98 16.00 6.99
CA SER A 229 2.12 16.15 5.82
C SER A 229 1.71 14.81 5.19
N GLU A 230 1.94 13.69 5.89
CA GLU A 230 1.53 12.37 5.42
C GLU A 230 0.28 11.91 6.17
N LEU A 231 -0.80 11.69 5.42
CA LEU A 231 -1.99 11.01 5.90
C LEU A 231 -1.83 9.50 5.66
N GLN A 232 -1.86 8.73 6.73
CA GLN A 232 -1.87 7.26 6.69
C GLN A 232 -3.28 6.76 6.95
N VAL A 233 -3.83 6.04 5.98
CA VAL A 233 -5.13 5.38 6.06
C VAL A 233 -4.88 3.90 6.31
N ILE A 234 -5.34 3.40 7.46
CA ILE A 234 -5.15 2.02 7.89
C ILE A 234 -6.25 1.15 7.30
N ILE A 235 -5.87 0.21 6.42
CA ILE A 235 -6.82 -0.67 5.70
C ILE A 235 -6.58 -2.14 6.06
N GLY A 236 -5.31 -2.53 6.21
CA GLY A 236 -4.88 -3.92 6.40
C GLY A 236 -4.18 -4.49 5.15
N GLY A 237 -4.02 -5.82 5.09
CA GLY A 237 -3.26 -6.53 4.05
C GLY A 237 -3.67 -6.27 2.60
N GLU A 238 -4.83 -5.64 2.40
CA GLU A 238 -5.40 -5.34 1.08
C GLU A 238 -5.18 -3.90 0.63
N CYS A 239 -4.39 -3.12 1.37
CA CYS A 239 -4.13 -1.71 1.08
C CYS A 239 -3.54 -1.44 -0.31
N TYR A 240 -2.77 -2.38 -0.88
CA TYR A 240 -2.24 -2.25 -2.23
C TYR A 240 -3.35 -2.17 -3.29
N LYS A 241 -4.45 -2.93 -3.11
CA LYS A 241 -5.60 -2.92 -4.04
C LYS A 241 -6.26 -1.55 -4.09
N VAL A 242 -6.43 -0.91 -2.93
CA VAL A 242 -7.00 0.44 -2.84
C VAL A 242 -6.07 1.48 -3.47
N LYS A 243 -4.76 1.40 -3.18
CA LYS A 243 -3.76 2.28 -3.79
C LYS A 243 -3.75 2.15 -5.31
N ASP A 244 -3.86 0.93 -5.85
CA ASP A 244 -3.81 0.70 -7.29
C ASP A 244 -5.06 1.23 -7.99
N GLU A 245 -6.23 1.13 -7.36
CA GLU A 245 -7.46 1.78 -7.84
C GLU A 245 -7.35 3.32 -7.78
N ILE A 246 -6.75 3.90 -6.73
CA ILE A 246 -6.47 5.34 -6.67
C ILE A 246 -5.54 5.77 -7.81
N GLU A 247 -4.51 4.99 -8.12
CA GLU A 247 -3.62 5.28 -9.24
C GLU A 247 -4.30 5.14 -10.60
N LYS A 248 -5.20 4.17 -10.78
CA LYS A 248 -6.01 4.04 -12.00
C LYS A 248 -6.91 5.24 -12.21
N ILE A 249 -7.62 5.67 -11.16
CA ILE A 249 -8.49 6.86 -11.19
C ILE A 249 -7.66 8.11 -11.52
N ARG A 250 -6.50 8.27 -10.87
CA ARG A 250 -5.59 9.40 -11.09
C ARG A 250 -4.95 9.43 -12.49
N ARG A 251 -4.67 8.27 -13.11
CA ARG A 251 -4.11 8.21 -14.47
C ARG A 251 -5.07 8.76 -15.53
N GLY A 252 -6.37 8.85 -15.23
CA GLY A 252 -7.35 9.54 -16.08
C GLY A 252 -7.32 11.07 -15.97
N ASP A 253 -6.54 11.64 -15.04
CA ASP A 253 -6.71 13.02 -14.58
C ASP A 253 -5.33 13.64 -14.20
N LEU A 254 -4.51 13.99 -15.21
CA LEU A 254 -3.11 14.40 -15.02
C LEU A 254 -2.85 15.89 -15.32
N THR A 255 -3.09 16.78 -14.36
CA THR A 255 -2.42 18.09 -14.30
C THR A 255 -2.16 18.53 -12.86
N GLY A 256 -0.89 18.52 -12.42
CA GLY A 256 -0.46 19.25 -11.21
C GLY A 256 0.58 18.52 -10.34
N LYS A 257 1.82 19.01 -10.35
CA LYS A 257 2.87 18.68 -9.36
C LYS A 257 3.14 19.90 -8.50
N SER A 258 3.02 19.79 -7.18
CA SER A 258 3.57 20.75 -6.22
C SER A 258 4.51 20.05 -5.24
N LYS A 259 5.63 20.70 -4.90
CA LYS A 259 6.64 20.21 -3.94
C LYS A 259 6.59 21.06 -2.68
N VAL A 260 6.45 20.43 -1.50
CA VAL A 260 6.75 21.06 -0.20
C VAL A 260 7.44 20.04 0.72
N GLU A 261 8.41 20.53 1.51
CA GLU A 261 9.28 19.78 2.41
C GLU A 261 8.61 19.31 3.70
N VAL A 262 8.81 18.02 4.02
CA VAL A 262 8.28 17.34 5.21
C VAL A 262 9.40 17.04 6.19
N LYS A 263 9.14 17.19 7.49
CA LYS A 263 10.07 16.81 8.56
C LYS A 263 10.57 15.38 8.36
N LYS A 264 11.88 15.30 8.32
CA LYS A 264 12.68 14.22 7.76
C LYS A 264 12.71 13.04 8.77
N PRO A 265 12.03 11.89 8.51
CA PRO A 265 11.94 10.78 9.48
C PRO A 265 13.32 10.21 9.84
N PRO A 266 13.50 9.51 10.98
CA PRO A 266 14.81 9.01 11.40
C PRO A 266 15.44 8.11 10.32
N VAL A 267 16.77 8.19 10.18
CA VAL A 267 17.55 7.62 9.05
C VAL A 267 17.24 6.14 8.81
N TYR A 268 17.15 5.33 9.87
CA TYR A 268 16.83 3.90 9.73
C TYR A 268 15.45 3.65 9.08
N LYS A 269 14.42 4.45 9.40
CA LYS A 269 13.10 4.32 8.76
C LYS A 269 13.15 4.71 7.28
N ARG A 270 13.95 5.71 6.92
CA ARG A 270 14.15 6.10 5.50
C ARG A 270 14.83 5.00 4.71
N ILE A 271 15.86 4.39 5.28
CA ILE A 271 16.57 3.28 4.66
C ILE A 271 15.62 2.09 4.49
N MET A 272 14.85 1.71 5.52
CA MET A 272 13.90 0.60 5.41
C MET A 272 12.77 0.86 4.42
N THR A 273 12.25 2.10 4.37
CA THR A 273 11.23 2.50 3.40
C THR A 273 11.80 2.51 1.98
N ALA A 274 13.05 2.94 1.81
CA ALA A 274 13.74 2.90 0.53
C ALA A 274 13.96 1.49 0.03
N ILE A 275 14.49 0.60 0.87
CA ILE A 275 14.71 -0.81 0.50
C ILE A 275 13.38 -1.48 0.13
N SER A 276 12.34 -1.30 0.95
CA SER A 276 11.01 -1.85 0.65
C SER A 276 10.45 -1.29 -0.66
N GLY A 277 10.58 0.02 -0.89
CA GLY A 277 10.11 0.68 -2.10
C GLY A 277 10.83 0.25 -3.37
N ILE A 278 12.13 -0.06 -3.27
CA ILE A 278 12.93 -0.57 -4.40
C ILE A 278 12.62 -2.05 -4.66
N MET A 279 12.34 -2.85 -3.63
CA MET A 279 12.10 -4.30 -3.79
C MET A 279 10.69 -4.63 -4.27
N MET A 280 9.66 -3.92 -3.78
CA MET A 280 8.26 -4.26 -4.07
C MET A 280 7.92 -4.44 -5.57
N PRO A 281 8.37 -3.57 -6.49
CA PRO A 281 8.10 -3.75 -7.92
C PRO A 281 8.76 -4.99 -8.53
N LEU A 282 9.80 -5.52 -7.89
CA LEU A 282 10.60 -6.65 -8.39
C LEU A 282 10.00 -8.00 -8.00
N ILE A 283 9.17 -8.05 -6.94
CA ILE A 283 8.62 -9.31 -6.43
C ILE A 283 7.82 -10.04 -7.52
N PRO A 284 6.79 -9.47 -8.19
CA PRO A 284 5.97 -10.22 -9.13
C PRO A 284 6.74 -10.79 -10.35
N PRO A 285 7.66 -10.05 -11.01
CA PRO A 285 8.49 -10.62 -12.07
C PRO A 285 9.38 -11.77 -11.59
N LEU A 286 9.96 -11.67 -10.39
CA LEU A 286 10.78 -12.75 -9.82
C LEU A 286 9.94 -13.98 -9.47
N MET A 287 8.68 -13.81 -9.07
CA MET A 287 7.74 -14.93 -8.88
C MET A 287 7.50 -15.69 -10.17
N ALA A 288 7.23 -14.97 -11.25
CA ALA A 288 6.96 -15.58 -12.56
C ALA A 288 8.15 -16.43 -13.01
N VAL A 289 9.36 -15.87 -12.93
CA VAL A 289 10.57 -16.60 -13.33
C VAL A 289 10.87 -17.76 -12.40
N GLY A 290 10.73 -17.61 -11.08
CA GLY A 290 10.91 -18.72 -10.14
C GLY A 290 9.99 -19.91 -10.41
N ILE A 291 8.73 -19.66 -10.79
CA ILE A 291 7.77 -20.71 -11.19
C ILE A 291 8.20 -21.36 -12.52
N PHE A 292 8.68 -20.59 -13.51
CA PHE A 292 9.18 -21.15 -14.75
C PHE A 292 10.49 -21.94 -14.56
N SER A 293 11.40 -21.50 -13.69
CA SER A 293 12.60 -22.28 -13.33
C SER A 293 12.27 -23.61 -12.68
N ALA A 294 11.25 -23.62 -11.83
CA ALA A 294 10.73 -24.84 -11.26
C ALA A 294 10.13 -25.77 -12.32
N LEU A 295 9.27 -25.24 -13.18
CA LEU A 295 8.65 -26.02 -14.24
C LEU A 295 9.69 -26.58 -15.21
N TYR A 296 10.69 -25.77 -15.61
CA TYR A 296 11.83 -26.21 -16.40
C TYR A 296 12.57 -27.37 -15.72
N ALA A 297 12.89 -27.25 -14.43
CA ALA A 297 13.57 -28.33 -13.69
C ALA A 297 12.76 -29.63 -13.60
N ILE A 298 11.43 -29.55 -13.44
CA ILE A 298 10.54 -30.74 -13.45
C ILE A 298 10.53 -31.39 -14.84
N LEU A 299 10.40 -30.59 -15.90
CA LEU A 299 10.39 -31.09 -17.26
C LEU A 299 11.73 -31.75 -17.63
N LEU A 300 12.86 -31.19 -17.16
CA LEU A 300 14.17 -31.82 -17.31
C LEU A 300 14.24 -33.15 -16.57
N GLN A 301 13.83 -33.20 -15.30
CA GLN A 301 13.94 -34.41 -14.49
C GLN A 301 13.04 -35.54 -14.99
N THR A 302 11.90 -35.19 -15.61
CA THR A 302 10.97 -36.14 -16.23
C THR A 302 11.39 -36.55 -17.65
N ASN A 303 12.51 -36.04 -18.17
CA ASN A 303 12.96 -36.19 -19.55
C ASN A 303 11.92 -35.72 -20.59
N ALA A 304 11.02 -34.82 -20.21
CA ALA A 304 10.01 -34.25 -21.12
C ALA A 304 10.61 -33.18 -22.05
N ILE A 305 11.70 -32.54 -21.62
CA ILE A 305 12.51 -31.60 -22.41
C ILE A 305 13.99 -31.96 -22.25
N ALA A 306 14.81 -31.58 -23.23
CA ALA A 306 16.27 -31.74 -23.15
C ALA A 306 16.90 -30.57 -22.37
N ASP A 307 18.07 -30.83 -21.79
CA ASP A 307 18.85 -29.77 -21.14
C ASP A 307 19.48 -28.85 -22.19
N TYR A 308 19.10 -27.57 -22.14
CA TYR A 308 19.55 -26.55 -23.08
C TYR A 308 21.08 -26.36 -23.06
N GLU A 309 21.70 -26.45 -21.89
CA GLU A 309 23.14 -26.14 -21.75
C GLU A 309 24.04 -27.29 -22.21
N SER A 310 23.59 -28.53 -22.08
CA SER A 310 24.36 -29.73 -22.45
C SER A 310 24.01 -30.30 -23.82
N SER A 311 22.87 -29.92 -24.40
CA SER A 311 22.43 -30.42 -25.71
C SER A 311 22.95 -29.54 -26.85
N PRO A 312 23.66 -30.10 -27.85
CA PRO A 312 24.21 -29.29 -28.96
C PRO A 312 23.15 -28.70 -29.89
N ASN A 313 21.92 -29.25 -29.91
CA ASN A 313 20.76 -28.70 -30.62
C ASN A 313 19.49 -28.91 -29.78
N PRO A 314 19.23 -28.03 -28.79
CA PRO A 314 18.04 -28.14 -27.97
C PRO A 314 16.79 -27.87 -28.81
N ASP A 315 15.71 -28.60 -28.55
CA ASP A 315 14.43 -28.36 -29.21
C ASP A 315 13.84 -26.99 -28.82
N VAL A 316 12.82 -26.57 -29.58
CA VAL A 316 12.17 -25.27 -29.40
C VAL A 316 11.55 -25.14 -28.00
N TRP A 317 11.01 -26.22 -27.43
CA TRP A 317 10.39 -26.19 -26.11
C TRP A 317 11.44 -26.06 -25.01
N SER A 318 12.51 -26.87 -25.07
CA SER A 318 13.68 -26.75 -24.18
C SER A 318 14.22 -25.32 -24.17
N THR A 319 14.37 -24.72 -25.36
CA THR A 319 14.84 -23.34 -25.50
C THR A 319 13.87 -22.33 -24.89
N ILE A 320 12.56 -22.43 -25.18
CA ILE A 320 11.56 -21.49 -24.64
C ILE A 320 11.50 -21.57 -23.11
N PHE A 321 11.45 -22.77 -22.53
CA PHE A 321 11.40 -22.92 -21.07
C PHE A 321 12.70 -22.50 -20.39
N TYR A 322 13.85 -22.73 -21.02
CA TYR A 322 15.12 -22.20 -20.55
C TYR A 322 15.12 -20.66 -20.53
N VAL A 323 14.67 -20.02 -21.62
CA VAL A 323 14.56 -18.56 -21.70
C VAL A 323 13.61 -18.00 -20.63
N LEU A 324 12.41 -18.59 -20.47
CA LEU A 324 11.43 -18.18 -19.46
C LEU A 324 11.95 -18.33 -18.02
N SER A 325 12.81 -19.32 -17.77
CA SER A 325 13.38 -19.59 -16.46
C SER A 325 14.63 -18.77 -16.11
N LYS A 326 15.30 -18.14 -17.09
CA LYS A 326 16.60 -17.48 -16.88
C LYS A 326 16.59 -15.97 -17.12
N VAL A 327 15.82 -15.46 -18.09
CA VAL A 327 15.97 -14.06 -18.56
C VAL A 327 15.83 -13.02 -17.45
N ALA A 328 14.80 -13.09 -16.59
CA ALA A 328 14.65 -12.07 -15.55
C ALA A 328 15.69 -12.20 -14.42
N LEU A 329 16.27 -13.39 -14.21
CA LEU A 329 17.39 -13.55 -13.27
C LEU A 329 18.67 -12.95 -13.86
N ASN A 330 18.97 -13.20 -15.14
CA ASN A 330 20.13 -12.60 -15.80
C ASN A 330 20.01 -11.07 -15.92
N LEU A 331 18.79 -10.54 -16.10
CA LEU A 331 18.50 -9.11 -16.22
C LEU A 331 18.04 -8.47 -14.90
N ILE A 332 18.28 -9.13 -13.76
CA ILE A 332 17.86 -8.62 -12.45
C ILE A 332 18.42 -7.24 -12.15
N GLY A 333 19.68 -7.00 -12.54
CA GLY A 333 20.34 -5.70 -12.45
C GLY A 333 19.57 -4.58 -13.16
N VAL A 334 19.03 -4.84 -14.36
CA VAL A 334 18.23 -3.85 -15.11
C VAL A 334 16.98 -3.45 -14.32
N MET A 335 16.30 -4.43 -13.74
CA MET A 335 15.09 -4.17 -12.94
C MET A 335 15.41 -3.38 -11.66
N PHE A 336 16.53 -3.70 -11.00
CA PHE A 336 17.03 -2.91 -9.86
C PHE A 336 17.38 -1.49 -10.27
N CYS A 337 18.06 -1.29 -11.41
CA CYS A 337 18.38 0.03 -11.94
C CYS A 337 17.10 0.85 -12.13
N TYR A 338 16.12 0.28 -12.84
CA TYR A 338 14.80 0.87 -13.03
C TYR A 338 14.13 1.23 -11.70
N SER A 339 14.11 0.30 -10.75
CA SER A 339 13.41 0.48 -9.48
C SER A 339 14.04 1.56 -8.61
N VAL A 340 15.37 1.61 -8.52
CA VAL A 340 16.12 2.64 -7.79
C VAL A 340 15.84 4.03 -8.39
N VAL A 341 16.01 4.18 -9.71
CA VAL A 341 15.78 5.47 -10.38
C VAL A 341 14.33 5.92 -10.23
N SER A 342 13.37 5.01 -10.40
CA SER A 342 11.94 5.28 -10.22
C SER A 342 11.62 5.71 -8.79
N TYR A 343 12.19 5.04 -7.79
CA TYR A 343 11.95 5.32 -6.38
C TYR A 343 12.43 6.73 -5.98
N PHE A 344 13.62 7.12 -6.44
CA PHE A 344 14.21 8.44 -6.17
C PHE A 344 13.72 9.55 -7.11
N GLY A 345 12.78 9.25 -8.01
CA GLY A 345 12.12 10.21 -8.89
C GLY A 345 12.94 10.66 -10.09
N GLY A 346 13.91 9.84 -10.55
CA GLY A 346 14.59 10.03 -11.83
C GLY A 346 13.79 9.45 -13.00
N ASN A 347 14.34 9.52 -14.21
CA ASN A 347 13.69 9.02 -15.42
C ASN A 347 13.83 7.49 -15.56
N PRO A 348 12.74 6.71 -15.43
CA PRO A 348 12.81 5.24 -15.46
C PRO A 348 13.21 4.65 -16.82
N VAL A 349 12.85 5.33 -17.92
CA VAL A 349 13.22 4.89 -19.28
C VAL A 349 14.74 4.92 -19.43
N PHE A 350 15.36 5.96 -18.88
CA PHE A 350 16.81 6.11 -18.88
C PHE A 350 17.52 4.99 -18.13
N ALA A 351 16.96 4.59 -16.98
CA ALA A 351 17.46 3.49 -16.18
C ALA A 351 17.40 2.15 -16.92
N ILE A 352 16.33 1.92 -17.70
CA ILE A 352 16.20 0.72 -18.54
C ILE A 352 17.29 0.70 -19.61
N VAL A 353 17.49 1.81 -20.32
CA VAL A 353 18.52 1.90 -21.36
C VAL A 353 19.91 1.66 -20.77
N VAL A 354 20.27 2.35 -19.68
CA VAL A 354 21.54 2.13 -18.98
C VAL A 354 21.69 0.68 -18.52
N GLY A 355 20.65 0.10 -17.94
CA GLY A 355 20.67 -1.30 -17.50
C GLY A 355 20.89 -2.27 -18.67
N LEU A 356 20.12 -2.16 -19.74
CA LEU A 356 20.27 -3.03 -20.92
C LEU A 356 21.64 -2.91 -21.57
N THR A 357 22.24 -1.71 -21.57
CA THR A 357 23.60 -1.51 -22.07
C THR A 357 24.63 -2.24 -21.22
N LEU A 358 24.50 -2.19 -19.89
CA LEU A 358 25.40 -2.91 -18.97
C LEU A 358 25.22 -4.43 -19.02
N SER A 359 24.04 -4.91 -19.45
CA SER A 359 23.75 -6.32 -19.72
C SER A 359 23.95 -6.72 -21.19
N SER A 360 24.57 -5.87 -22.02
CA SER A 360 24.63 -6.11 -23.45
C SER A 360 25.51 -7.32 -23.79
N ARG A 361 24.95 -8.30 -24.50
CA ARG A 361 25.70 -9.45 -25.04
C ARG A 361 26.79 -9.05 -26.02
N ILE A 362 26.74 -7.84 -26.58
CA ILE A 362 27.82 -7.31 -27.43
C ILE A 362 29.13 -7.20 -26.62
N LEU A 363 29.06 -6.99 -25.31
CA LEU A 363 30.23 -6.96 -24.44
C LEU A 363 30.91 -8.34 -24.30
N LEU A 364 30.22 -9.43 -24.64
CA LEU A 364 30.74 -10.79 -24.63
C LEU A 364 31.25 -11.25 -26.01
N ALA A 365 31.11 -10.40 -27.05
CA ALA A 365 31.51 -10.75 -28.40
C ALA A 365 33.02 -10.51 -28.60
N GLY A 366 33.83 -11.58 -28.53
CA GLY A 366 35.28 -11.49 -28.77
C GLY A 366 35.91 -12.86 -29.02
N VAL A 367 37.06 -12.89 -29.71
CA VAL A 367 37.86 -14.10 -29.88
C VAL A 367 38.77 -14.25 -28.66
N SER A 368 38.66 -15.36 -27.94
CA SER A 368 39.45 -15.62 -26.73
C SER A 368 40.94 -15.74 -27.04
N ALA A 369 41.75 -14.84 -26.49
CA ALA A 369 43.20 -14.93 -26.52
C ALA A 369 43.73 -15.84 -25.38
N PRO A 370 44.85 -16.57 -25.59
CA PRO A 370 45.49 -17.36 -24.53
C PRO A 370 45.85 -16.49 -23.31
N VAL A 371 45.57 -17.01 -22.10
CA VAL A 371 45.73 -16.30 -20.81
C VAL A 371 47.20 -15.96 -20.47
N ALA A 372 48.15 -16.56 -21.20
CA ALA A 372 49.58 -16.47 -20.94
C ALA A 372 50.14 -15.03 -21.03
N ASP A 373 49.73 -14.20 -22.01
CA ASP A 373 50.13 -12.79 -22.06
C ASP A 373 49.14 -11.86 -22.83
N PRO A 374 47.89 -11.70 -22.34
CA PRO A 374 46.92 -10.83 -22.97
C PRO A 374 47.22 -9.34 -22.74
N GLY A 375 47.15 -8.55 -23.81
CA GLY A 375 47.28 -7.09 -23.78
C GLY A 375 45.97 -6.34 -23.45
N PHE A 376 46.07 -5.03 -23.19
CA PHE A 376 44.89 -4.16 -23.01
C PHE A 376 43.93 -4.28 -24.19
N GLY A 377 42.64 -4.47 -23.92
CA GLY A 377 41.59 -4.58 -24.93
C GLY A 377 41.52 -5.94 -25.64
N GLN A 378 42.21 -6.97 -25.16
CA GLN A 378 42.02 -8.34 -25.65
C GLN A 378 40.93 -9.06 -24.85
N PHE A 379 40.11 -9.85 -25.56
CA PHE A 379 39.09 -10.68 -24.92
C PHE A 379 39.74 -11.93 -24.33
N ILE A 380 39.58 -12.12 -23.03
CA ILE A 380 40.15 -13.26 -22.30
C ILE A 380 39.03 -14.12 -21.70
N VAL A 381 39.32 -15.40 -21.56
CA VAL A 381 38.49 -16.36 -20.81
C VAL A 381 39.42 -17.10 -19.87
N ASP A 382 39.23 -16.93 -18.57
CA ASP A 382 39.90 -17.70 -17.52
C ASP A 382 38.86 -18.61 -16.84
N PRO A 383 38.79 -19.91 -17.23
CA PRO A 383 37.84 -20.87 -16.67
C PRO A 383 38.02 -21.08 -15.17
N THR A 384 39.27 -21.00 -14.69
CA THR A 384 39.65 -21.22 -13.29
C THR A 384 39.13 -20.13 -12.37
N LYS A 385 39.04 -18.89 -12.87
CA LYS A 385 38.54 -17.73 -12.11
C LYS A 385 37.11 -17.35 -12.49
N GLY A 386 36.53 -18.02 -13.49
CA GLY A 386 35.18 -17.72 -13.99
C GLY A 386 35.06 -16.35 -14.65
N ILE A 387 36.16 -15.80 -15.17
CA ILE A 387 36.21 -14.45 -15.72
C ILE A 387 36.22 -14.52 -17.24
N SER A 388 35.27 -13.85 -17.88
CA SER A 388 35.26 -13.62 -19.32
C SER A 388 35.02 -12.14 -19.60
N GLY A 389 35.83 -11.54 -20.48
CA GLY A 389 35.68 -10.13 -20.82
C GLY A 389 36.92 -9.50 -21.43
N TRP A 390 36.82 -8.21 -21.70
CA TRP A 390 37.87 -7.38 -22.30
C TRP A 390 38.85 -6.92 -21.23
N LEU A 391 40.10 -7.37 -21.32
CA LEU A 391 41.12 -7.05 -20.33
C LEU A 391 41.44 -5.56 -20.30
N LEU A 392 41.40 -4.96 -19.12
CA LEU A 392 41.89 -3.61 -18.85
C LEU A 392 43.33 -3.68 -18.36
N PHE A 393 43.55 -4.25 -17.18
CA PHE A 393 44.87 -4.38 -16.59
C PHE A 393 44.88 -5.60 -15.66
N LYS A 394 46.07 -6.07 -15.29
CA LYS A 394 46.25 -7.12 -14.29
C LYS A 394 46.78 -6.50 -13.00
N ILE A 395 46.24 -6.92 -11.86
CA ILE A 395 46.89 -6.70 -10.56
C ILE A 395 47.32 -8.07 -10.06
N LEU A 396 48.64 -8.29 -9.95
CA LEU A 396 49.23 -9.62 -9.73
C LEU A 396 48.72 -10.59 -10.82
N ASP A 397 48.12 -11.72 -10.42
CA ASP A 397 47.54 -12.70 -11.34
C ASP A 397 46.06 -12.45 -11.68
N TYR A 398 45.42 -11.41 -11.12
CA TYR A 398 43.99 -11.18 -11.31
C TYR A 398 43.70 -10.23 -12.49
N PRO A 399 43.00 -10.68 -13.53
CA PRO A 399 42.65 -9.83 -14.67
C PRO A 399 41.42 -8.98 -14.38
N PHE A 400 41.54 -7.67 -14.54
CA PHE A 400 40.40 -6.75 -14.51
C PHE A 400 39.82 -6.67 -15.90
N VAL A 401 38.54 -7.04 -16.05
CA VAL A 401 37.88 -7.07 -17.35
C VAL A 401 36.63 -6.20 -17.38
N VAL A 402 36.33 -5.66 -18.55
CA VAL A 402 34.98 -5.18 -18.88
C VAL A 402 34.18 -6.37 -19.40
N THR A 403 33.04 -6.63 -18.79
CA THR A 403 32.16 -7.73 -19.18
C THR A 403 30.70 -7.31 -19.07
N ALA A 404 29.79 -8.13 -19.60
CA ALA A 404 28.37 -7.95 -19.35
C ALA A 404 28.09 -8.32 -17.88
N TYR A 405 27.45 -7.42 -17.14
CA TYR A 405 27.13 -7.66 -15.73
C TYR A 405 25.86 -8.51 -15.58
N GLU A 406 25.67 -9.56 -16.38
CA GLU A 406 24.50 -10.44 -16.26
C GLU A 406 24.46 -11.06 -14.84
N GLY A 407 23.28 -11.06 -14.22
CA GLY A 407 23.06 -11.63 -12.89
C GLY A 407 23.61 -10.80 -11.71
N SER A 408 24.40 -9.76 -11.96
CA SER A 408 24.88 -8.86 -10.89
C SER A 408 23.86 -7.76 -10.56
N VAL A 409 23.86 -7.30 -9.30
CA VAL A 409 22.96 -6.25 -8.80
C VAL A 409 23.73 -4.97 -8.46
N LEU A 410 24.93 -5.09 -7.89
CA LEU A 410 25.67 -3.95 -7.33
C LEU A 410 26.06 -2.89 -8.39
N PRO A 411 26.61 -3.26 -9.57
CA PRO A 411 26.96 -2.29 -10.61
C PRO A 411 25.75 -1.50 -11.10
N TYR A 412 24.58 -2.13 -11.18
CA TYR A 412 23.36 -1.49 -11.65
C TYR A 412 22.75 -0.53 -10.63
N VAL A 413 22.78 -0.90 -9.35
CA VAL A 413 22.36 0.00 -8.26
C VAL A 413 23.27 1.23 -8.24
N PHE A 414 24.58 1.04 -8.46
CA PHE A 414 25.52 2.15 -8.55
C PHE A 414 25.24 3.02 -9.79
N ALA A 415 25.06 2.42 -10.96
CA ALA A 415 24.71 3.12 -12.19
C ALA A 415 23.42 3.94 -12.01
N ALA A 416 22.41 3.40 -11.33
CA ALA A 416 21.19 4.12 -11.01
C ALA A 416 21.43 5.37 -10.16
N PHE A 417 22.32 5.29 -9.16
CA PHE A 417 22.71 6.48 -8.39
C PHE A 417 23.44 7.51 -9.24
N ILE A 418 24.30 7.08 -10.17
CA ILE A 418 24.93 8.00 -11.12
C ILE A 418 23.88 8.66 -12.00
N VAL A 419 22.91 7.91 -12.54
CA VAL A 419 21.82 8.48 -13.35
C VAL A 419 21.07 9.56 -12.58
N ILE A 420 20.68 9.30 -11.33
CA ILE A 420 19.96 10.27 -10.49
C ILE A 420 20.83 11.50 -10.19
N PHE A 421 22.12 11.30 -9.89
CA PHE A 421 23.04 12.38 -9.53
C PHE A 421 23.39 13.23 -10.75
N ALA A 422 23.81 12.60 -11.85
CA ALA A 422 24.18 13.25 -13.10
C ALA A 422 23.00 14.03 -13.69
N ASP A 423 21.78 13.47 -13.70
CA ASP A 423 20.60 14.17 -14.23
C ASP A 423 20.33 15.48 -13.46
N LYS A 424 20.40 15.42 -12.12
CA LYS A 424 20.24 16.61 -11.27
C LYS A 424 21.37 17.60 -11.44
N TRP A 425 22.60 17.12 -11.49
CA TRP A 425 23.80 17.95 -11.59
C TRP A 425 23.90 18.64 -12.94
N ILE A 426 23.72 17.92 -14.05
CA ILE A 426 23.76 18.51 -15.40
C ILE A 426 22.64 19.55 -15.55
N LYS A 427 21.47 19.28 -14.99
CA LYS A 427 20.35 20.24 -14.96
C LYS A 427 20.68 21.57 -14.29
N THR A 428 21.62 21.65 -13.34
CA THR A 428 21.92 22.92 -12.67
C THR A 428 22.73 23.89 -13.52
N TRP A 429 23.47 23.41 -14.53
CA TRP A 429 24.37 24.24 -15.33
C TRP A 429 24.09 24.21 -16.84
N MET A 430 23.31 23.24 -17.34
CA MET A 430 23.03 23.09 -18.77
C MET A 430 22.05 24.17 -19.29
N PRO A 431 22.41 24.92 -20.34
CA PRO A 431 21.50 25.89 -20.97
C PRO A 431 20.28 25.21 -21.60
N THR A 432 19.10 25.84 -21.50
CA THR A 432 17.81 25.26 -21.94
C THR A 432 17.77 24.92 -23.44
N SER A 433 18.50 25.65 -24.28
CA SER A 433 18.54 25.45 -25.75
C SER A 433 19.16 24.11 -26.17
N VAL A 434 20.13 23.62 -25.40
CA VAL A 434 20.87 22.38 -25.69
C VAL A 434 20.50 21.24 -24.74
N ASP A 435 19.70 21.55 -23.71
CA ASP A 435 19.35 20.63 -22.64
C ASP A 435 18.71 19.33 -23.12
N ILE A 436 17.78 19.44 -24.07
CA ILE A 436 17.04 18.29 -24.61
C ILE A 436 17.95 17.29 -25.35
N ILE A 437 19.11 17.75 -25.84
CA ILE A 437 20.07 16.93 -26.59
C ILE A 437 21.20 16.46 -25.66
N PHE A 438 21.87 17.40 -25.00
CA PHE A 438 23.12 17.12 -24.29
C PHE A 438 22.92 16.56 -22.89
N ARG A 439 21.84 16.90 -22.17
CA ARG A 439 21.62 16.33 -20.84
C ARG A 439 21.43 14.81 -20.91
N PRO A 440 20.53 14.25 -21.74
CA PRO A 440 20.42 12.80 -21.87
C PRO A 440 21.75 12.16 -22.26
N PHE A 441 22.43 12.69 -23.29
CA PHE A 441 23.73 12.18 -23.72
C PHE A 441 24.75 12.09 -22.56
N LEU A 442 24.94 13.18 -21.81
CA LEU A 442 25.90 13.23 -20.72
C LEU A 442 25.49 12.34 -19.53
N VAL A 443 24.20 12.29 -19.18
CA VAL A 443 23.72 11.38 -18.12
C VAL A 443 24.03 9.93 -18.49
N TYR A 444 23.81 9.55 -19.75
CA TYR A 444 24.07 8.20 -20.23
C TYR A 444 25.57 7.88 -20.23
N PHE A 445 26.37 8.77 -20.79
CA PHE A 445 27.82 8.64 -20.85
C PHE A 445 28.43 8.51 -19.44
N LEU A 446 28.04 9.40 -18.52
CA LEU A 446 28.53 9.39 -17.14
C LEU A 446 28.02 8.20 -16.32
N ALA A 447 26.87 7.63 -16.66
CA ALA A 447 26.37 6.43 -15.98
C ALA A 447 27.02 5.14 -16.47
N VAL A 448 27.26 5.01 -17.78
CA VAL A 448 27.73 3.76 -18.41
C VAL A 448 29.24 3.62 -18.32
N ILE A 449 30.02 4.65 -18.70
CA ILE A 449 31.49 4.53 -18.81
C ILE A 449 32.14 4.27 -17.44
N PRO A 450 31.88 5.05 -16.38
CA PRO A 450 32.45 4.78 -15.07
C PRO A 450 31.99 3.43 -14.51
N THR A 451 30.76 3.01 -14.79
CA THR A 451 30.26 1.71 -14.34
C THR A 451 31.00 0.57 -15.03
N LEU A 452 31.28 0.63 -16.33
CA LEU A 452 32.02 -0.43 -17.04
C LEU A 452 33.50 -0.48 -16.66
N PHE A 453 34.18 0.67 -16.57
CA PHE A 453 35.64 0.70 -16.45
C PHE A 453 36.16 0.78 -15.01
N ILE A 454 35.34 1.27 -14.07
CA ILE A 454 35.78 1.53 -12.69
C ILE A 454 34.95 0.72 -11.72
N PHE A 455 33.64 1.00 -11.64
CA PHE A 455 32.81 0.47 -10.57
C PHE A 455 32.49 -1.00 -10.76
N GLY A 456 32.27 -1.46 -11.99
CA GLY A 456 31.99 -2.86 -12.26
C GLY A 456 33.15 -3.78 -11.88
N PRO A 457 34.39 -3.54 -12.33
CA PRO A 457 35.54 -4.33 -11.89
C PRO A 457 35.81 -4.22 -10.38
N LEU A 458 35.66 -3.03 -9.79
CA LEU A 458 35.81 -2.82 -8.34
C LEU A 458 34.77 -3.58 -7.52
N LEU A 459 33.51 -3.55 -7.93
CA LEU A 459 32.41 -4.25 -7.27
C LEU A 459 32.52 -5.76 -7.49
N GLY A 460 33.05 -6.21 -8.62
CA GLY A 460 33.40 -7.61 -8.86
C GLY A 460 34.43 -8.16 -7.87
N LEU A 461 35.41 -7.35 -7.44
CA LEU A 461 36.32 -7.74 -6.35
C LEU A 461 35.59 -7.92 -5.01
N ILE A 462 34.62 -7.05 -4.74
CA ILE A 462 33.80 -7.14 -3.52
C ILE A 462 32.95 -8.42 -3.57
N GLU A 463 32.37 -8.74 -4.73
CA GLU A 463 31.66 -10.00 -4.95
C GLU A 463 32.60 -11.20 -4.76
N MET A 464 33.79 -11.21 -5.38
CA MET A 464 34.76 -12.30 -5.17
C MET A 464 35.18 -12.45 -3.70
N GLY A 465 35.46 -11.34 -3.01
CA GLY A 465 35.80 -11.35 -1.59
C GLY A 465 34.65 -11.92 -0.74
N LEU A 466 33.41 -11.55 -1.07
CA LEU A 466 32.22 -12.12 -0.45
C LEU A 466 32.11 -13.62 -0.70
N SER A 467 32.37 -14.09 -1.93
CA SER A 467 32.39 -15.53 -2.25
C SER A 467 33.40 -16.28 -1.37
N GLN A 468 34.61 -15.75 -1.19
CA GLN A 468 35.63 -16.38 -0.33
C GLN A 468 35.23 -16.42 1.15
N VAL A 469 34.63 -15.35 1.65
CA VAL A 469 34.06 -15.32 3.01
C VAL A 469 33.00 -16.41 3.15
N VAL A 470 32.11 -16.52 2.16
CA VAL A 470 31.05 -17.52 2.15
C VAL A 470 31.60 -18.94 2.10
N MET A 471 32.62 -19.22 1.28
CA MET A 471 33.31 -20.51 1.25
C MET A 471 34.00 -20.86 2.58
N THR A 472 34.34 -19.88 3.41
CA THR A 472 34.87 -20.14 4.76
C THR A 472 33.82 -20.78 5.66
N PHE A 473 32.53 -20.40 5.52
CA PHE A 473 31.43 -21.05 6.21
C PHE A 473 31.15 -22.47 5.70
N GLU A 474 31.37 -22.72 4.40
CA GLU A 474 31.20 -24.04 3.77
C GLU A 474 32.26 -25.05 4.23
N LYS A 475 33.51 -24.59 4.44
CA LYS A 475 34.64 -25.45 4.85
C LYS A 475 34.51 -26.01 6.26
N ASP A 476 33.63 -25.45 7.08
CA ASP A 476 33.42 -25.94 8.44
C ASP A 476 32.71 -27.31 8.44
N VAL A 477 33.44 -28.32 8.90
CA VAL A 477 32.95 -29.71 9.00
C VAL A 477 31.90 -29.85 10.12
N THR A 478 31.90 -28.97 11.11
CA THR A 478 30.93 -29.06 12.23
C THR A 478 29.51 -28.67 11.81
N GLY A 479 29.34 -28.03 10.64
CA GLY A 479 28.06 -27.52 10.16
C GLY A 479 27.60 -26.24 10.83
N ILE A 480 28.32 -25.74 11.83
CA ILE A 480 28.00 -24.49 12.53
C ILE A 480 28.14 -23.30 11.58
N GLY A 481 29.13 -23.32 10.69
CA GLY A 481 29.36 -22.29 9.68
C GLY A 481 28.16 -22.14 8.74
N VAL A 482 27.71 -23.25 8.15
CA VAL A 482 26.54 -23.28 7.26
C VAL A 482 25.25 -22.90 8.02
N GLY A 483 25.09 -23.38 9.25
CA GLY A 483 24.00 -22.96 10.14
C GLY A 483 24.02 -21.46 10.41
N LEU A 484 25.18 -20.87 10.73
CA LEU A 484 25.30 -19.45 11.02
C LEU A 484 25.03 -18.61 9.77
N PHE A 485 25.46 -19.07 8.60
CA PHE A 485 25.12 -18.43 7.34
C PHE A 485 23.59 -18.45 7.10
N ALA A 486 22.93 -19.57 7.31
CA ALA A 486 21.47 -19.69 7.21
C ALA A 486 20.74 -18.78 8.22
N PHE A 487 21.26 -18.63 9.44
CA PHE A 487 20.75 -17.70 10.44
C PHE A 487 20.81 -16.24 9.95
N LEU A 488 21.96 -15.84 9.40
CA LEU A 488 22.19 -14.49 8.89
C LEU A 488 21.40 -14.19 7.62
N TRP A 489 21.02 -15.22 6.86
CA TRP A 489 20.33 -15.08 5.58
C TRP A 489 19.13 -14.14 5.63
N GLN A 490 18.22 -14.37 6.58
CA GLN A 490 16.98 -13.57 6.67
C GLN A 490 17.24 -12.13 7.13
N ILE A 491 18.38 -11.86 7.77
CA ILE A 491 18.84 -10.50 8.08
C ILE A 491 19.30 -9.80 6.79
N LEU A 492 19.97 -10.52 5.90
CA LEU A 492 20.34 -10.02 4.56
C LEU A 492 19.11 -9.79 3.66
N VAL A 493 18.04 -10.57 3.87
CA VAL A 493 16.76 -10.34 3.18
C VAL A 493 16.17 -8.97 3.54
N LEU A 494 16.26 -8.55 4.81
CA LEU A 494 15.82 -7.22 5.23
C LEU A 494 16.55 -6.08 4.52
N THR A 495 17.81 -6.29 4.14
CA THR A 495 18.61 -5.26 3.46
C THR A 495 18.53 -5.33 1.94
N GLY A 496 17.94 -6.39 1.37
CA GLY A 496 17.92 -6.66 -0.07
C GLY A 496 19.26 -7.13 -0.65
N VAL A 497 20.35 -7.12 0.12
CA VAL A 497 21.70 -7.50 -0.34
C VAL A 497 21.82 -9.01 -0.57
N HIS A 498 20.91 -9.81 0.01
CA HIS A 498 20.86 -11.25 -0.17
C HIS A 498 20.87 -11.70 -1.65
N VAL A 499 20.22 -10.97 -2.56
CA VAL A 499 20.24 -11.31 -4.00
C VAL A 499 21.65 -11.21 -4.58
N ALA A 500 22.40 -10.16 -4.25
CA ALA A 500 23.79 -10.03 -4.68
C ALA A 500 24.66 -11.14 -4.08
N VAL A 501 24.42 -11.47 -2.80
CA VAL A 501 25.15 -12.52 -2.09
C VAL A 501 24.90 -13.90 -2.73
N ILE A 502 23.65 -14.28 -3.02
CA ILE A 502 23.37 -15.61 -3.61
C ILE A 502 23.94 -15.74 -5.02
N MET A 503 23.83 -14.71 -5.85
CA MET A 503 24.36 -14.75 -7.22
C MET A 503 25.88 -14.86 -7.22
N THR A 504 26.54 -14.11 -6.35
CA THR A 504 27.99 -14.20 -6.13
C THR A 504 28.40 -15.63 -5.74
N VAL A 505 27.67 -16.23 -4.80
CA VAL A 505 27.94 -17.61 -4.36
C VAL A 505 27.71 -18.58 -5.51
N MET A 506 26.63 -18.44 -6.28
CA MET A 506 26.34 -19.30 -7.43
C MET A 506 27.44 -19.24 -8.50
N ILE A 507 27.91 -18.04 -8.85
CA ILE A 507 29.02 -17.83 -9.81
C ILE A 507 30.29 -18.52 -9.32
N GLY A 508 30.58 -18.43 -8.01
CA GLY A 508 31.73 -19.09 -7.40
C GLY A 508 31.57 -20.59 -7.15
N THR A 509 30.39 -21.19 -7.42
CA THR A 509 30.10 -22.59 -7.06
C THR A 509 29.41 -23.36 -8.19
N ILE A 510 28.08 -23.41 -8.17
CA ILE A 510 27.25 -24.27 -9.04
C ILE A 510 27.18 -23.80 -10.50
N LEU A 511 27.70 -22.60 -10.81
CA LEU A 511 27.84 -22.09 -12.19
C LEU A 511 29.27 -22.26 -12.73
N GLN A 512 30.20 -22.82 -11.96
CA GLN A 512 31.55 -23.12 -12.45
C GLN A 512 31.54 -24.36 -13.36
N ASN A 513 32.53 -24.44 -14.25
CA ASN A 513 32.81 -25.61 -15.08
C ASN A 513 34.25 -26.07 -14.81
N PRO A 514 34.47 -27.15 -14.04
CA PRO A 514 33.48 -28.07 -13.46
C PRO A 514 32.69 -27.47 -12.29
N VAL A 515 31.47 -27.98 -12.09
CA VAL A 515 30.56 -27.55 -11.00
C VAL A 515 31.19 -27.80 -9.64
N VAL A 516 31.16 -26.80 -8.77
CA VAL A 516 31.57 -26.93 -7.36
C VAL A 516 30.31 -27.01 -6.49
N PRO A 517 29.98 -28.17 -5.90
CA PRO A 517 28.79 -28.32 -5.07
C PRO A 517 28.87 -27.51 -3.77
N THR A 518 27.74 -27.00 -3.27
CA THR A 518 27.69 -26.23 -2.02
C THR A 518 26.41 -26.49 -1.21
N THR A 519 26.57 -26.67 0.10
CA THR A 519 25.45 -26.82 1.04
C THR A 519 24.82 -25.48 1.43
N ILE A 520 25.51 -24.37 1.23
CA ILE A 520 24.97 -23.03 1.49
C ILE A 520 23.72 -22.74 0.66
N MET A 521 23.71 -23.17 -0.61
CA MET A 521 22.56 -22.98 -1.50
C MET A 521 21.31 -23.70 -0.99
N THR A 522 21.44 -24.92 -0.44
CA THR A 522 20.33 -25.66 0.15
C THR A 522 19.93 -25.08 1.50
N ALA A 523 20.89 -24.57 2.28
CA ALA A 523 20.66 -23.96 3.59
C ALA A 523 19.90 -22.62 3.52
N VAL A 524 20.13 -21.82 2.47
CA VAL A 524 19.38 -20.60 2.20
C VAL A 524 17.88 -20.86 2.07
N VAL A 525 17.51 -21.98 1.43
CA VAL A 525 16.11 -22.38 1.29
C VAL A 525 15.54 -22.81 2.64
N ALA A 526 16.29 -23.56 3.45
CA ALA A 526 15.86 -23.90 4.81
C ALA A 526 15.55 -22.65 5.65
N ALA A 527 16.27 -21.55 5.43
CA ALA A 527 16.00 -20.27 6.08
C ALA A 527 14.63 -19.68 5.71
N THR A 528 14.13 -19.91 4.49
CA THR A 528 12.80 -19.45 4.07
C THR A 528 11.69 -20.21 4.79
N PHE A 529 11.81 -21.54 4.85
CA PHE A 529 10.90 -22.41 5.58
C PHE A 529 10.96 -22.17 7.09
N ALA A 530 12.11 -21.78 7.64
CA ALA A 530 12.21 -21.40 9.05
C ALA A 530 11.37 -20.15 9.38
N GLN A 531 11.39 -19.11 8.53
CA GLN A 531 10.53 -17.93 8.73
C GLN A 531 9.05 -18.28 8.60
N MET A 532 8.71 -19.22 7.71
CA MET A 532 7.36 -19.78 7.61
C MET A 532 6.97 -20.48 8.92
N GLY A 533 7.87 -21.30 9.50
CA GLY A 533 7.67 -21.94 10.80
C GLY A 533 7.44 -20.95 11.95
N ALA A 534 8.22 -19.86 11.99
CA ALA A 534 7.97 -18.79 12.96
C ALA A 534 6.59 -18.15 12.78
N THR A 535 6.17 -17.93 11.54
CA THR A 535 4.84 -17.38 11.22
C THR A 535 3.71 -18.31 11.66
N ILE A 536 3.89 -19.62 11.46
CA ILE A 536 2.96 -20.65 11.96
C ILE A 536 2.91 -20.61 13.49
N GLY A 537 4.06 -20.48 14.17
CA GLY A 537 4.12 -20.33 15.62
C GLY A 537 3.35 -19.11 16.13
N VAL A 538 3.46 -17.97 15.43
CA VAL A 538 2.64 -16.78 15.73
C VAL A 538 1.16 -17.06 15.48
N ALA A 539 0.79 -17.68 14.36
CA ALA A 539 -0.60 -17.97 14.01
C ALA A 539 -1.30 -18.86 15.04
N ILE A 540 -0.59 -19.88 15.56
CA ILE A 540 -1.07 -20.78 16.61
C ILE A 540 -1.25 -20.03 17.94
N ARG A 541 -0.29 -19.18 18.32
CA ARG A 541 -0.28 -18.56 19.66
C ARG A 541 -1.07 -17.25 19.75
N THR A 542 -1.21 -16.51 18.66
CA THR A 542 -1.89 -15.20 18.70
C THR A 542 -3.38 -15.36 18.94
N ARG A 543 -3.96 -14.46 19.74
CA ARG A 543 -5.41 -14.35 19.95
C ARG A 543 -6.06 -13.31 19.05
N ASN A 544 -5.28 -12.42 18.45
CA ASN A 544 -5.76 -11.41 17.53
C ASN A 544 -6.19 -12.06 16.20
N ALA A 545 -7.49 -12.04 15.92
CA ALA A 545 -8.06 -12.67 14.72
C ALA A 545 -7.53 -12.05 13.42
N GLN A 546 -7.24 -10.75 13.42
CA GLN A 546 -6.66 -10.06 12.27
C GLN A 546 -5.22 -10.49 12.03
N LEU A 547 -4.38 -10.50 13.09
CA LEU A 547 -2.99 -10.96 12.96
C LEU A 547 -2.93 -12.43 12.53
N ARG A 548 -3.81 -13.27 13.09
CA ARG A 548 -3.94 -14.68 12.69
C ARG A 548 -4.33 -14.82 11.22
N GLY A 549 -5.27 -13.99 10.74
CA GLY A 549 -5.69 -13.96 9.34
C GLY A 549 -4.56 -13.56 8.40
N VAL A 550 -3.78 -12.53 8.76
CA VAL A 550 -2.60 -12.10 7.99
C VAL A 550 -1.55 -13.21 7.97
N ALA A 551 -1.28 -13.85 9.11
CA ALA A 551 -0.32 -14.94 9.20
C ALA A 551 -0.68 -16.09 8.26
N TYR A 552 -1.89 -16.64 8.33
CA TYR A 552 -2.32 -17.71 7.42
C TYR A 552 -2.34 -17.27 5.95
N GLY A 553 -2.80 -16.04 5.67
CA GLY A 553 -2.85 -15.53 4.30
C GLY A 553 -1.48 -15.34 3.65
N SER A 554 -0.42 -15.19 4.44
CA SER A 554 0.94 -14.97 3.95
C SER A 554 1.78 -16.24 3.76
N ILE A 555 1.38 -17.37 4.34
CA ILE A 555 2.10 -18.67 4.24
C ILE A 555 2.27 -19.16 2.78
N PRO A 556 1.26 -19.10 1.88
CA PRO A 556 1.41 -19.62 0.53
C PRO A 556 2.58 -19.01 -0.24
N ALA A 557 2.87 -17.72 -0.05
CA ALA A 557 4.02 -17.06 -0.69
C ALA A 557 5.36 -17.64 -0.21
N ALA A 558 5.46 -17.97 1.09
CA ALA A 558 6.67 -18.54 1.68
C ALA A 558 6.98 -19.95 1.17
N ILE A 559 5.95 -20.75 0.84
CA ILE A 559 6.12 -22.07 0.22
C ILE A 559 6.86 -21.96 -1.12
N PHE A 560 6.64 -20.87 -1.86
CA PHE A 560 7.33 -20.56 -3.11
C PHE A 560 8.65 -19.78 -2.91
N GLY A 561 9.16 -19.70 -1.68
CA GLY A 561 10.46 -19.10 -1.36
C GLY A 561 10.44 -17.59 -1.12
N ILE A 562 9.25 -16.97 -1.05
CA ILE A 562 9.09 -15.52 -0.88
C ILE A 562 8.79 -15.22 0.59
N THR A 563 9.75 -14.63 1.29
CA THR A 563 9.65 -14.43 2.74
C THR A 563 9.18 -13.03 3.12
N GLU A 564 9.12 -12.07 2.19
CA GLU A 564 8.78 -10.68 2.47
C GLU A 564 7.38 -10.52 3.10
N PRO A 565 6.31 -11.17 2.59
CA PRO A 565 4.98 -11.04 3.18
C PRO A 565 4.93 -11.51 4.65
N ILE A 566 5.62 -12.60 4.97
CA ILE A 566 5.64 -13.18 6.32
C ILE A 566 6.57 -12.39 7.26
N ILE A 567 7.72 -11.93 6.77
CA ILE A 567 8.68 -11.13 7.55
C ILE A 567 8.05 -9.80 7.90
N TYR A 568 7.62 -9.01 6.91
CA TYR A 568 7.12 -7.67 7.15
C TYR A 568 5.68 -7.67 7.70
N GLY A 569 4.88 -8.68 7.37
CA GLY A 569 3.50 -8.78 7.83
C GLY A 569 3.35 -9.30 9.26
N VAL A 570 4.25 -10.20 9.70
CA VAL A 570 4.06 -10.95 10.95
C VAL A 570 5.31 -10.95 11.84
N ASN A 571 6.44 -11.41 11.32
CA ASN A 571 7.59 -11.76 12.17
C ASN A 571 8.39 -10.55 12.66
N LEU A 572 8.70 -9.61 11.76
CA LEU A 572 9.53 -8.43 12.03
C LEU A 572 8.86 -7.42 12.97
N PRO A 573 7.55 -7.11 12.86
CA PRO A 573 6.86 -6.23 13.81
C PRO A 573 6.99 -6.67 15.27
N LYS A 574 7.19 -7.97 15.51
CA LYS A 574 7.32 -8.56 16.85
C LYS A 574 8.75 -8.94 17.22
N LEU A 575 9.71 -8.81 16.29
CA LEU A 575 11.15 -9.09 16.36
C LEU A 575 11.55 -10.50 16.82
N TRP A 576 11.02 -10.98 17.93
CA TRP A 576 11.29 -12.33 18.47
C TRP A 576 10.90 -13.44 17.51
N PRO A 577 9.70 -13.45 16.89
CA PRO A 577 9.38 -14.48 15.89
C PRO A 577 10.36 -14.47 14.72
N PHE A 578 10.81 -13.29 14.27
CA PHE A 578 11.82 -13.19 13.22
C PHE A 578 13.15 -13.86 13.63
N LEU A 579 13.62 -13.61 14.86
CA LEU A 579 14.82 -14.24 15.40
C LEU A 579 14.65 -15.76 15.60
N CYS A 580 13.47 -16.21 16.03
CA CYS A 580 13.15 -17.64 16.09
C CYS A 580 13.18 -18.30 14.70
N GLY A 581 12.75 -17.59 13.66
CA GLY A 581 12.93 -18.00 12.27
C GLY A 581 14.41 -18.12 11.89
N CYS A 582 15.24 -17.15 12.25
CA CYS A 582 16.70 -17.24 12.05
C CYS A 582 17.31 -18.43 12.81
N LEU A 583 16.88 -18.70 14.04
CA LEU A 583 17.34 -19.87 14.81
C LEU A 583 16.88 -21.19 14.19
N GLY A 584 15.65 -21.28 13.67
CA GLY A 584 15.23 -22.46 12.92
C GLY A 584 16.08 -22.68 11.65
N ALA A 585 16.44 -21.60 10.98
CA ALA A 585 17.33 -21.64 9.82
C ALA A 585 18.70 -22.20 10.18
N PHE A 586 19.24 -21.82 11.35
CA PHE A 586 20.49 -22.36 11.88
C PHE A 586 20.48 -23.88 11.95
N PHE A 587 19.45 -24.46 12.58
CA PHE A 587 19.34 -25.92 12.71
C PHE A 587 19.10 -26.63 11.37
N GLY A 588 18.29 -26.04 10.48
CA GLY A 588 18.09 -26.58 9.13
C GLY A 588 19.36 -26.58 8.28
N GLY A 589 20.12 -25.49 8.30
CA GLY A 589 21.39 -25.38 7.57
C GLY A 589 22.48 -26.30 8.13
N MET A 590 22.60 -26.38 9.46
CA MET A 590 23.55 -27.29 10.12
C MET A 590 23.27 -28.76 9.77
N PHE A 591 21.99 -29.16 9.74
CA PHE A 591 21.59 -30.51 9.34
C PHE A 591 22.02 -30.83 7.89
N LEU A 592 21.83 -29.90 6.94
CA LEU A 592 22.22 -30.11 5.55
C LEU A 592 23.72 -30.35 5.40
N LYS A 593 24.54 -29.66 6.21
CA LYS A 593 25.99 -29.87 6.19
C LYS A 593 26.40 -31.22 6.77
N TRP A 594 25.77 -31.69 7.86
CA TRP A 594 26.07 -33.01 8.45
C TRP A 594 25.88 -34.17 7.48
N PHE A 595 24.91 -34.06 6.56
CA PHE A 595 24.67 -35.07 5.54
C PHE A 595 25.25 -34.70 4.17
N ASP A 596 26.03 -33.63 4.10
CA ASP A 596 26.67 -33.07 2.89
C ASP A 596 25.71 -32.93 1.70
N VAL A 597 24.51 -32.41 1.98
CA VAL A 597 23.43 -32.24 1.00
C VAL A 597 23.65 -30.96 0.21
N ALA A 598 24.53 -31.06 -0.79
CA ALA A 598 24.97 -29.95 -1.60
C ALA A 598 24.13 -29.75 -2.87
N ALA A 599 23.92 -28.47 -3.21
CA ALA A 599 23.40 -28.06 -4.50
C ALA A 599 24.44 -28.33 -5.59
N VAL A 600 24.00 -28.88 -6.73
CA VAL A 600 24.87 -29.17 -7.89
C VAL A 600 24.43 -28.46 -9.16
N ARG A 601 23.27 -27.81 -9.14
CA ARG A 601 22.69 -27.14 -10.30
C ARG A 601 21.85 -25.95 -9.86
N PRO A 602 21.78 -24.87 -10.64
CA PRO A 602 20.78 -23.82 -10.41
C PRO A 602 19.37 -24.41 -10.46
N GLY A 603 18.47 -23.98 -9.57
CA GLY A 603 17.09 -24.48 -9.55
C GLY A 603 16.09 -23.49 -8.97
N GLY A 604 14.81 -23.89 -8.98
CA GLY A 604 13.70 -23.06 -8.53
C GLY A 604 13.76 -22.71 -7.03
N MET A 605 13.03 -21.67 -6.63
CA MET A 605 12.94 -21.24 -5.23
C MET A 605 11.85 -22.00 -4.45
N GLY A 606 11.91 -21.92 -3.11
CA GLY A 606 10.91 -22.52 -2.23
C GLY A 606 10.86 -24.04 -2.34
N ILE A 607 9.66 -24.60 -2.44
CA ILE A 607 9.42 -26.04 -2.57
C ILE A 607 10.13 -26.67 -3.77
N PHE A 608 10.38 -25.89 -4.82
CA PHE A 608 11.05 -26.37 -6.03
C PHE A 608 12.56 -26.47 -5.90
N ALA A 609 13.14 -25.93 -4.82
CA ALA A 609 14.57 -26.08 -4.56
C ALA A 609 14.97 -27.52 -4.19
N ILE A 610 14.00 -28.43 -4.00
CA ILE A 610 14.28 -29.86 -3.91
C ILE A 610 14.99 -30.38 -5.17
N LEU A 611 14.80 -29.72 -6.32
CA LEU A 611 15.35 -30.12 -7.62
C LEU A 611 16.81 -29.68 -7.83
N VAL A 612 17.37 -28.93 -6.88
CA VAL A 612 18.75 -28.40 -6.91
C VAL A 612 19.79 -29.47 -6.55
N VAL A 613 19.35 -30.56 -5.90
CA VAL A 613 20.20 -31.66 -5.42
C VAL A 613 19.98 -32.94 -6.21
N ASP A 614 21.05 -33.72 -6.34
CA ASP A 614 21.00 -34.99 -7.06
C ASP A 614 20.65 -36.17 -6.16
N GLY A 615 19.79 -37.03 -6.67
CA GLY A 615 19.39 -38.27 -6.02
C GLY A 615 18.24 -38.09 -5.02
N TRP A 616 17.30 -39.05 -5.06
CA TRP A 616 16.11 -39.06 -4.21
C TRP A 616 16.43 -39.02 -2.70
N LYS A 617 17.56 -39.61 -2.27
CA LYS A 617 18.03 -39.55 -0.88
C LYS A 617 18.30 -38.12 -0.44
N ASN A 618 19.03 -37.34 -1.24
CA ASN A 618 19.34 -35.95 -0.93
C ASN A 618 18.07 -35.09 -0.98
N GLN A 619 17.17 -35.36 -1.91
CA GLN A 619 15.86 -34.70 -1.99
C GLN A 619 15.03 -34.90 -0.71
N ILE A 620 14.99 -36.12 -0.17
CA ILE A 620 14.34 -36.39 1.12
C ILE A 620 15.02 -35.64 2.26
N LEU A 621 16.36 -35.65 2.31
CA LEU A 621 17.11 -34.95 3.35
C LEU A 621 16.89 -33.42 3.31
N VAL A 622 16.73 -32.83 2.13
CA VAL A 622 16.31 -31.43 1.98
C VAL A 622 14.95 -31.18 2.63
N VAL A 623 13.96 -32.04 2.36
CA VAL A 623 12.63 -31.92 2.97
C VAL A 623 12.69 -32.09 4.49
N VAL A 624 13.50 -33.03 4.99
CA VAL A 624 13.72 -33.22 6.43
C VAL A 624 14.33 -31.97 7.05
N SER A 625 15.33 -31.35 6.39
CA SER A 625 15.90 -30.06 6.83
C SER A 625 14.83 -28.97 6.95
N TRP A 626 13.92 -28.87 5.97
CA TRP A 626 12.82 -27.90 6.04
C TRP A 626 11.88 -28.16 7.20
N LEU A 627 11.54 -29.42 7.46
CA LEU A 627 10.70 -29.80 8.61
C LEU A 627 11.39 -29.49 9.94
N ILE A 628 12.70 -29.72 10.06
CA ILE A 628 13.51 -29.33 11.22
C ILE A 628 13.47 -27.81 11.39
N ALA A 629 13.71 -27.06 10.32
CA ALA A 629 13.73 -25.60 10.34
C ALA A 629 12.36 -25.02 10.75
N ILE A 630 11.27 -25.55 10.18
CA ILE A 630 9.89 -25.18 10.51
C ILE A 630 9.60 -25.52 11.97
N GLY A 631 9.89 -26.76 12.38
CA GLY A 631 9.61 -27.26 13.72
C GLY A 631 10.36 -26.49 14.81
N ALA A 632 11.66 -26.26 14.62
CA ALA A 632 12.49 -25.47 15.52
C ALA A 632 12.00 -24.03 15.61
N ALA A 633 11.79 -23.35 14.48
CA ALA A 633 11.31 -21.97 14.47
C ALA A 633 9.91 -21.84 15.11
N CYS A 634 9.00 -22.77 14.80
CA CYS A 634 7.65 -22.81 15.36
C CYS A 634 7.71 -23.05 16.87
N GLY A 635 8.47 -24.04 17.33
CA GLY A 635 8.65 -24.35 18.75
C GLY A 635 9.22 -23.17 19.53
N PHE A 636 10.33 -22.58 19.07
CA PHE A 636 10.90 -21.40 19.72
C PHE A 636 9.95 -20.22 19.72
N THR A 637 9.20 -20.01 18.64
CA THR A 637 8.21 -18.94 18.57
C THR A 637 7.06 -19.19 19.55
N ILE A 638 6.54 -20.42 19.64
CA ILE A 638 5.50 -20.77 20.60
C ILE A 638 6.01 -20.55 22.04
N LEU A 639 7.26 -20.86 22.35
CA LEU A 639 7.80 -20.68 23.70
C LEU A 639 8.03 -19.19 24.05
N THR A 640 8.53 -18.40 23.10
CA THR A 640 9.00 -17.03 23.36
C THR A 640 7.97 -15.95 23.04
N TYR A 641 7.00 -16.21 22.16
CA TYR A 641 6.07 -15.18 21.69
C TYR A 641 5.18 -14.68 22.82
N VAL A 642 5.07 -13.38 22.96
CA VAL A 642 4.14 -12.74 23.88
C VAL A 642 3.32 -11.74 23.08
N GLU A 643 2.00 -11.82 23.21
CA GLU A 643 1.04 -11.02 22.43
C GLU A 643 1.32 -9.51 22.60
N LYS A 644 1.42 -9.04 23.84
CA LYS A 644 1.87 -7.70 24.22
C LYS A 644 2.76 -7.75 25.45
N ILE A 645 3.58 -6.72 25.63
CA ILE A 645 4.26 -6.50 26.91
C ILE A 645 3.21 -5.96 27.89
N ASP A 646 3.15 -6.54 29.09
CA ASP A 646 2.28 -6.07 30.18
C ASP A 646 2.59 -4.60 30.54
N GLU A 647 1.53 -3.81 30.72
CA GLU A 647 1.56 -2.36 30.96
C GLU A 647 2.45 -2.00 32.15
N TYR A 648 2.33 -2.76 33.24
CA TYR A 648 3.15 -2.58 34.46
C TYR A 648 4.60 -3.00 34.21
N LYS A 649 4.84 -4.17 33.60
CA LYS A 649 6.22 -4.62 33.29
C LYS A 649 6.94 -3.63 32.38
N TYR A 650 6.24 -3.07 31.39
CA TYR A 650 6.82 -2.08 30.49
C TYR A 650 7.10 -0.76 31.22
N SER A 651 6.10 -0.23 31.93
CA SER A 651 6.22 0.95 32.77
C SER A 651 7.38 0.84 33.77
N ASN A 652 7.49 -0.27 34.50
CA ASN A 652 8.54 -0.52 35.47
C ASN A 652 9.93 -0.59 34.81
N ARG A 653 10.05 -1.22 33.64
CA ARG A 653 11.32 -1.25 32.89
C ARG A 653 11.78 0.16 32.49
N LEU A 654 10.85 1.04 32.09
CA LEU A 654 11.15 2.44 31.78
C LEU A 654 11.54 3.23 33.04
N THR A 655 10.75 3.12 34.10
CA THR A 655 11.01 3.79 35.38
C THR A 655 12.38 3.39 35.95
N ARG A 656 12.76 2.11 35.91
CA ARG A 656 14.10 1.65 36.32
C ARG A 656 15.23 2.31 35.51
N ARG A 657 15.05 2.49 34.20
CA ARG A 657 16.06 3.15 33.34
C ARG A 657 16.19 4.64 33.64
N ILE A 658 15.07 5.32 33.91
CA ILE A 658 15.05 6.74 34.28
C ILE A 658 15.66 6.90 35.67
N LYS A 659 15.21 6.12 36.66
CA LYS A 659 15.77 6.08 38.01
C LYS A 659 17.29 5.90 37.99
N ALA A 660 17.81 4.93 37.25
CA ALA A 660 19.26 4.70 37.16
C ALA A 660 20.03 5.89 36.57
N LYS A 661 19.44 6.64 35.64
CA LYS A 661 20.04 7.87 35.09
C LYS A 661 19.91 9.04 36.07
N ALA A 662 18.74 9.22 36.67
CA ALA A 662 18.47 10.29 37.62
C ALA A 662 19.37 10.21 38.85
N ILE A 663 19.56 9.01 39.42
CA ILE A 663 20.48 8.80 40.55
C ILE A 663 21.90 9.21 40.18
N LYS A 664 22.40 8.82 38.98
CA LYS A 664 23.74 9.21 38.54
C LYS A 664 23.91 10.73 38.43
N ILE A 665 22.90 11.43 37.92
CA ILE A 665 22.92 12.89 37.78
C ILE A 665 22.87 13.56 39.17
N LEU A 666 22.01 13.08 40.07
CA LEU A 666 21.91 13.63 41.43
C LEU A 666 23.20 13.45 42.24
N VAL A 667 23.83 12.28 42.13
CA VAL A 667 25.12 12.00 42.78
C VAL A 667 26.23 12.87 42.17
N ALA A 668 26.25 13.06 40.84
CA ALA A 668 27.17 13.99 40.19
C ALA A 668 26.97 15.45 40.64
N ASN A 669 25.72 15.83 40.96
CA ASN A 669 25.36 17.14 41.51
C ASN A 669 25.57 17.26 43.04
N GLY A 670 26.22 16.28 43.68
CA GLY A 670 26.59 16.35 45.11
C GLY A 670 25.56 15.78 46.09
N THR A 671 24.49 15.13 45.63
CA THR A 671 23.53 14.44 46.52
C THR A 671 24.09 13.11 47.01
N SER A 672 23.89 12.75 48.29
CA SER A 672 24.30 11.43 48.78
C SER A 672 23.56 10.30 48.06
N THR A 673 24.24 9.17 47.86
CA THR A 673 23.70 8.04 47.10
C THR A 673 22.40 7.49 47.70
N GLU A 674 22.26 7.53 49.03
CA GLU A 674 21.06 7.05 49.74
C GLU A 674 19.87 7.97 49.52
N VAL A 675 20.05 9.29 49.70
CA VAL A 675 19.00 10.29 49.48
C VAL A 675 18.56 10.32 48.01
N ALA A 676 19.51 10.22 47.07
CA ALA A 676 19.20 10.15 45.65
C ALA A 676 18.39 8.90 45.27
N LYS A 677 18.69 7.75 45.88
CA LYS A 677 17.93 6.50 45.68
C LYS A 677 16.51 6.63 46.22
N GLN A 678 16.36 7.07 47.48
CA GLN A 678 15.06 7.19 48.14
C GLN A 678 14.14 8.17 47.39
N THR A 679 14.65 9.37 47.07
CA THR A 679 13.89 10.38 46.32
C THR A 679 13.42 9.84 44.96
N CYS A 680 14.30 9.15 44.23
CA CYS A 680 13.94 8.59 42.94
C CYS A 680 13.00 7.38 43.03
N ASP A 681 13.00 6.64 44.15
CA ASP A 681 12.08 5.54 44.41
C ASP A 681 10.66 6.03 44.66
N GLU A 682 10.50 7.04 45.50
CA GLU A 682 9.21 7.62 45.85
C GLU A 682 8.50 8.21 44.61
N ILE A 683 9.23 8.93 43.76
CA ILE A 683 8.68 9.53 42.53
C ILE A 683 8.13 8.47 41.55
N GLY A 684 8.81 7.33 41.44
CA GLY A 684 8.41 6.26 40.53
C GLY A 684 7.31 5.35 41.08
N ALA A 685 7.23 5.21 42.41
CA ALA A 685 6.32 4.29 43.09
C ALA A 685 4.85 4.65 42.88
N GLU A 686 4.50 5.94 43.00
CA GLU A 686 3.11 6.44 42.86
C GLU A 686 2.50 6.04 41.50
N TYR A 687 3.21 6.32 40.41
CA TYR A 687 2.75 5.94 39.06
C TYR A 687 2.69 4.41 38.87
N LEU A 688 3.71 3.67 39.32
CA LEU A 688 3.74 2.22 39.14
C LEU A 688 2.63 1.51 39.92
N GLN A 689 2.31 2.01 41.12
CA GLN A 689 1.20 1.54 41.93
C GLN A 689 -0.13 1.73 41.19
N LEU A 690 -0.37 2.93 40.64
CA LEU A 690 -1.57 3.24 39.87
C LEU A 690 -1.74 2.34 38.62
N VAL A 691 -0.63 2.04 37.92
CA VAL A 691 -0.65 1.09 36.79
C VAL A 691 -0.97 -0.33 37.28
N LYS A 692 -0.44 -0.73 38.43
CA LYS A 692 -0.65 -2.06 39.01
C LYS A 692 -2.11 -2.29 39.41
N GLU A 693 -2.73 -1.29 40.03
CA GLU A 693 -4.14 -1.33 40.45
C GLU A 693 -5.10 -1.48 39.26
N ASN A 694 -4.73 -0.96 38.09
CA ASN A 694 -5.55 -1.02 36.87
C ASN A 694 -5.22 -2.22 35.95
N GLN A 695 -4.40 -3.19 36.39
CA GLN A 695 -4.04 -4.37 35.57
C GLN A 695 -5.24 -5.20 35.13
N GLU A 696 -6.23 -5.36 36.01
CA GLU A 696 -7.43 -6.14 35.70
C GLU A 696 -8.29 -5.47 34.62
N LEU A 697 -8.40 -4.14 34.67
CA LEU A 697 -9.07 -3.34 33.64
C LEU A 697 -8.41 -3.55 32.26
N PHE A 698 -7.08 -3.49 32.19
CA PHE A 698 -6.33 -3.75 30.95
C PHE A 698 -6.57 -5.16 30.40
N LYS A 699 -6.64 -6.17 31.28
CA LYS A 699 -6.91 -7.57 30.92
C LYS A 699 -8.33 -7.75 30.37
N ASN A 700 -9.33 -7.13 31.02
CA ASN A 700 -10.72 -7.19 30.60
C ASN A 700 -10.93 -6.46 29.27
N TYR A 701 -10.35 -5.27 29.09
CA TYR A 701 -10.40 -4.54 27.83
C TYR A 701 -9.74 -5.32 26.68
N MET A 702 -8.61 -5.99 26.94
CA MET A 702 -7.99 -6.87 25.96
C MET A 702 -8.91 -8.04 25.55
N LYS A 703 -9.64 -8.64 26.49
CA LYS A 703 -10.61 -9.70 26.21
C LYS A 703 -11.73 -9.20 25.32
N PHE A 704 -12.27 -8.01 25.61
CA PHE A 704 -13.24 -7.33 24.76
C PHE A 704 -12.72 -7.13 23.33
N LEU A 705 -11.53 -6.53 23.16
CA LEU A 705 -10.91 -6.33 21.84
C LEU A 705 -10.69 -7.65 21.08
N THR A 706 -10.35 -8.74 21.79
CA THR A 706 -10.20 -10.08 21.20
C THR A 706 -11.51 -10.55 20.56
N THR A 707 -12.62 -10.43 21.29
CA THR A 707 -13.94 -10.85 20.81
C THR A 707 -14.42 -9.95 19.69
N LYS A 708 -14.28 -8.63 19.84
CA LYS A 708 -14.63 -7.63 18.82
C LYS A 708 -13.94 -7.93 17.49
N THR A 709 -12.62 -8.05 17.49
CA THR A 709 -11.85 -8.33 16.27
C THR A 709 -12.16 -9.69 15.65
N SER A 710 -12.57 -10.68 16.45
CA SER A 710 -13.05 -11.97 15.94
C SER A 710 -14.35 -11.83 15.14
N ILE A 711 -15.32 -11.08 15.66
CA ILE A 711 -16.60 -10.82 14.98
C ILE A 711 -16.39 -9.98 13.73
N GLU A 712 -15.60 -8.90 13.82
CA GLU A 712 -15.24 -8.06 12.67
C GLU A 712 -14.56 -8.87 11.56
N THR A 713 -13.65 -9.79 11.92
CA THR A 713 -12.99 -10.66 10.94
C THR A 713 -13.98 -11.61 10.25
N LYS A 714 -14.98 -12.13 10.97
CA LYS A 714 -16.06 -12.95 10.37
C LYS A 714 -16.90 -12.10 9.42
N LEU A 715 -17.25 -10.88 9.82
CA LEU A 715 -18.02 -9.96 8.98
C LEU A 715 -17.26 -9.63 7.69
N ILE A 716 -15.96 -9.38 7.76
CA ILE A 716 -15.09 -9.18 6.58
C ILE A 716 -15.10 -10.42 5.67
N LYS A 717 -15.06 -11.64 6.23
CA LYS A 717 -15.11 -12.87 5.42
C LYS A 717 -16.43 -13.00 4.64
N VAL A 718 -17.56 -12.72 5.29
CA VAL A 718 -18.88 -12.74 4.65
C VAL A 718 -18.95 -11.70 3.53
N LYS A 719 -18.48 -10.48 3.79
CA LYS A 719 -18.39 -9.41 2.77
C LYS A 719 -17.51 -9.80 1.58
N ASN A 720 -16.35 -10.43 1.83
CA ASN A 720 -15.48 -10.92 0.76
C ASN A 720 -16.14 -12.06 -0.04
N HIS A 721 -16.90 -12.92 0.62
CA HIS A 721 -17.64 -14.00 -0.03
C HIS A 721 -18.75 -13.45 -0.93
N GLU A 722 -19.54 -12.50 -0.41
CA GLU A 722 -20.54 -11.74 -1.17
C GLU A 722 -19.91 -11.09 -2.41
N GLU A 723 -18.78 -10.41 -2.25
CA GLU A 723 -18.06 -9.76 -3.35
C GLU A 723 -17.64 -10.75 -4.45
N ASN A 724 -17.13 -11.93 -4.06
CA ASN A 724 -16.72 -12.96 -5.03
C ASN A 724 -17.93 -13.53 -5.79
N LEU A 725 -19.06 -13.73 -5.10
CA LEU A 725 -20.30 -14.18 -5.71
C LEU A 725 -20.90 -13.11 -6.64
N LEU A 726 -20.90 -11.83 -6.23
CA LEU A 726 -21.30 -10.70 -7.06
C LEU A 726 -20.45 -10.61 -8.32
N LYS A 727 -19.12 -10.72 -8.23
CA LYS A 727 -18.23 -10.76 -9.41
C LYS A 727 -18.55 -11.93 -10.34
N ALA A 728 -18.82 -13.11 -9.80
CA ALA A 728 -19.16 -14.29 -10.60
C ALA A 728 -20.51 -14.10 -11.31
N LYS A 729 -21.52 -13.58 -10.60
CA LYS A 729 -22.85 -13.25 -11.13
C LYS A 729 -22.79 -12.14 -12.19
N TYR A 730 -22.03 -11.07 -11.94
CA TYR A 730 -21.76 -10.01 -12.91
C TYR A 730 -21.10 -10.56 -14.18
N LYS A 731 -20.04 -11.38 -14.06
CA LYS A 731 -19.40 -12.01 -15.24
C LYS A 731 -20.37 -12.91 -16.00
N LYS A 732 -21.24 -13.64 -15.31
CA LYS A 732 -22.29 -14.49 -15.92
C LYS A 732 -23.30 -13.62 -16.66
N ALA A 733 -23.82 -12.56 -16.03
CA ALA A 733 -24.75 -11.61 -16.62
C ALA A 733 -24.14 -10.90 -17.83
N LEU A 734 -22.88 -10.45 -17.74
CA LEU A 734 -22.14 -9.82 -18.84
C LEU A 734 -21.92 -10.80 -20.01
N LYS A 735 -21.54 -12.05 -19.74
CA LYS A 735 -21.36 -13.07 -20.78
C LYS A 735 -22.67 -13.42 -21.49
N LEU A 736 -23.79 -13.44 -20.77
CA LEU A 736 -25.12 -13.69 -21.33
C LEU A 736 -25.64 -12.46 -22.10
N LYS A 737 -25.46 -11.25 -21.57
CA LYS A 737 -25.77 -9.98 -22.25
C LYS A 737 -24.98 -9.82 -23.54
N ASN A 738 -23.69 -10.15 -23.55
CA ASN A 738 -22.85 -10.10 -24.76
C ASN A 738 -23.22 -11.18 -25.81
N LYS A 739 -24.07 -12.14 -25.45
CA LYS A 739 -24.60 -13.19 -26.34
C LYS A 739 -26.11 -13.10 -26.51
N ILE A 740 -26.69 -11.92 -26.30
CA ILE A 740 -28.15 -11.73 -26.32
C ILE A 740 -28.80 -12.19 -27.64
N ASP A 741 -28.06 -12.12 -28.75
CA ASP A 741 -28.52 -12.58 -30.07
C ASP A 741 -28.57 -14.11 -30.23
N LYS A 742 -28.01 -14.88 -29.28
CA LYS A 742 -27.88 -16.35 -29.33
C LYS A 742 -28.46 -17.08 -28.11
N VAL A 743 -29.01 -16.35 -27.14
CA VAL A 743 -29.46 -16.89 -25.85
C VAL A 743 -30.84 -16.31 -25.51
N ASP A 744 -31.71 -17.11 -24.88
CA ASP A 744 -33.04 -16.67 -24.44
C ASP A 744 -32.95 -15.38 -23.60
N ARG A 745 -33.69 -14.36 -24.04
CA ARG A 745 -33.76 -13.04 -23.41
C ARG A 745 -34.20 -13.12 -21.94
N ASN A 746 -35.07 -14.07 -21.59
CA ASN A 746 -35.51 -14.28 -20.20
C ASN A 746 -34.37 -14.77 -19.29
N LEU A 747 -33.42 -15.54 -19.83
CA LEU A 747 -32.22 -15.95 -19.10
C LEU A 747 -31.28 -14.77 -18.85
N VAL A 748 -31.18 -13.82 -19.80
CA VAL A 748 -30.39 -12.60 -19.64
C VAL A 748 -31.01 -11.68 -18.57
N VAL A 749 -32.33 -11.50 -18.61
CA VAL A 749 -33.09 -10.73 -17.59
C VAL A 749 -32.92 -11.35 -16.20
N SER A 750 -33.10 -12.67 -16.10
CA SER A 750 -32.93 -13.40 -14.84
C SER A 750 -31.51 -13.31 -14.29
N ALA A 751 -30.48 -13.40 -15.14
CA ALA A 751 -29.10 -13.28 -14.72
C ALA A 751 -28.72 -11.87 -14.25
N ILE A 752 -29.30 -10.83 -14.86
CA ILE A 752 -29.11 -9.43 -14.46
C ILE A 752 -29.81 -9.16 -13.13
N ALA A 753 -31.06 -9.63 -12.97
CA ALA A 753 -31.79 -9.53 -11.71
C ALA A 753 -31.12 -10.33 -10.58
N ASP A 754 -30.58 -11.51 -10.88
CA ASP A 754 -29.82 -12.34 -9.93
C ASP A 754 -28.49 -11.69 -9.53
N TYR A 755 -27.89 -10.82 -10.35
CA TYR A 755 -26.75 -10.00 -9.96
C TYR A 755 -27.17 -8.79 -9.11
N GLN A 756 -28.13 -8.01 -9.60
CA GLN A 756 -28.51 -6.73 -8.99
C GLN A 756 -29.20 -6.89 -7.63
N ASN A 757 -29.93 -7.98 -7.41
CA ASN A 757 -30.63 -8.24 -6.14
C ASN A 757 -29.84 -9.11 -5.17
N PHE A 758 -28.65 -9.60 -5.54
CA PHE A 758 -27.90 -10.49 -4.67
C PHE A 758 -27.22 -9.72 -3.54
N ASN A 759 -27.55 -10.08 -2.30
CA ASN A 759 -26.85 -9.63 -1.11
C ASN A 759 -26.78 -10.76 -0.08
N LEU A 760 -25.86 -10.64 0.88
CA LEU A 760 -25.77 -11.49 2.06
C LEU A 760 -26.16 -10.71 3.34
N ASP A 761 -27.16 -9.82 3.23
CA ASP A 761 -27.52 -8.92 4.33
C ASP A 761 -28.03 -9.65 5.57
N ALA A 762 -28.67 -10.81 5.42
CA ALA A 762 -29.08 -11.65 6.55
C ALA A 762 -27.88 -12.13 7.38
N GLU A 763 -26.84 -12.66 6.73
CA GLU A 763 -25.65 -13.17 7.42
C GLU A 763 -24.80 -12.01 8.00
N LYS A 764 -24.67 -10.91 7.26
CA LYS A 764 -24.03 -9.67 7.75
C LYS A 764 -24.79 -9.09 8.95
N GLY A 765 -26.12 -9.07 8.90
CA GLY A 765 -27.00 -8.54 9.96
C GLY A 765 -26.86 -9.30 11.27
N VAL A 766 -26.77 -10.64 11.23
CA VAL A 766 -26.53 -11.46 12.44
C VAL A 766 -25.18 -11.13 13.08
N LEU A 767 -24.14 -10.94 12.27
CA LEU A 767 -22.80 -10.59 12.79
C LEU A 767 -22.75 -9.14 13.29
N GLN A 768 -23.44 -8.21 12.63
CA GLN A 768 -23.56 -6.82 13.04
C GLN A 768 -24.31 -6.72 14.37
N ALA A 769 -25.44 -7.41 14.53
CA ALA A 769 -26.18 -7.44 15.78
C ALA A 769 -25.34 -7.98 16.96
N LYS A 770 -24.54 -9.03 16.73
CA LYS A 770 -23.59 -9.54 17.75
C LYS A 770 -22.50 -8.53 18.10
N LEU A 771 -22.06 -7.73 17.14
CA LEU A 771 -21.09 -6.67 17.36
C LEU A 771 -21.72 -5.55 18.20
N ASP A 772 -22.93 -5.13 17.86
CA ASP A 772 -23.67 -4.08 18.55
C ASP A 772 -24.02 -4.49 20.00
N GLU A 773 -24.43 -5.75 20.21
CA GLU A 773 -24.65 -6.33 21.55
C GLU A 773 -23.36 -6.35 22.38
N LEU A 774 -22.23 -6.74 21.77
CA LEU A 774 -20.93 -6.72 22.43
C LEU A 774 -20.52 -5.30 22.84
N PHE A 775 -20.76 -4.31 21.99
CA PHE A 775 -20.50 -2.89 22.31
C PHE A 775 -21.38 -2.41 23.46
N ALA A 776 -22.68 -2.68 23.41
CA ALA A 776 -23.62 -2.31 24.47
C ALA A 776 -23.21 -2.92 25.82
N ALA A 777 -22.84 -4.20 25.85
CA ALA A 777 -22.41 -4.88 27.06
C ALA A 777 -21.07 -4.37 27.64
N ASN A 778 -20.23 -3.73 26.84
CA ASN A 778 -18.88 -3.29 27.24
C ASN A 778 -18.68 -1.77 27.22
N GLN A 779 -19.75 -0.98 27.03
CA GLN A 779 -19.66 0.48 26.95
C GLN A 779 -19.02 1.10 28.21
N GLN A 780 -19.40 0.62 29.40
CA GLN A 780 -18.81 1.06 30.66
C GLN A 780 -17.32 0.69 30.78
N LEU A 781 -16.94 -0.49 30.30
CA LEU A 781 -15.55 -0.95 30.32
C LEU A 781 -14.67 -0.07 29.44
N GLU A 782 -15.15 0.31 28.24
CA GLU A 782 -14.46 1.21 27.33
C GLU A 782 -14.33 2.62 27.89
N ALA A 783 -15.40 3.15 28.50
CA ALA A 783 -15.36 4.45 29.17
C ALA A 783 -14.34 4.46 30.33
N ASN A 784 -14.37 3.44 31.19
CA ASN A 784 -13.41 3.29 32.29
C ASN A 784 -11.96 3.17 31.77
N TYR A 785 -11.74 2.41 30.69
CA TYR A 785 -10.42 2.30 30.06
C TYR A 785 -9.90 3.67 29.59
N GLN A 786 -10.71 4.42 28.84
CA GLN A 786 -10.33 5.74 28.33
C GLN A 786 -10.05 6.74 29.45
N GLU A 787 -10.84 6.71 30.53
CA GLU A 787 -10.61 7.54 31.71
C GLU A 787 -9.30 7.17 32.44
N THR A 788 -9.05 5.87 32.64
CA THR A 788 -7.81 5.38 33.26
C THR A 788 -6.59 5.74 32.43
N VAL A 789 -6.64 5.60 31.09
CA VAL A 789 -5.55 6.02 30.20
C VAL A 789 -5.29 7.52 30.34
N LYS A 790 -6.32 8.37 30.43
CA LYS A 790 -6.15 9.82 30.69
C LYS A 790 -5.51 10.09 32.05
N LYS A 791 -5.96 9.42 33.12
CA LYS A 791 -5.39 9.55 34.48
C LYS A 791 -3.91 9.14 34.50
N LEU A 792 -3.58 7.98 33.95
CA LEU A 792 -2.21 7.50 33.83
C LEU A 792 -1.35 8.44 32.97
N THR A 793 -1.93 9.03 31.92
CA THR A 793 -1.25 10.01 31.07
C THR A 793 -0.80 11.23 31.84
N LYS A 794 -1.66 11.74 32.73
CA LYS A 794 -1.33 12.85 33.62
C LYS A 794 -0.27 12.42 34.64
N ALA A 795 -0.46 11.26 35.28
CA ALA A 795 0.43 10.76 36.33
C ALA A 795 1.89 10.54 35.83
N TYR A 796 2.09 9.96 34.65
CA TYR A 796 3.46 9.78 34.15
C TYR A 796 4.09 11.10 33.69
N GLN A 797 3.30 12.07 33.22
CA GLN A 797 3.81 13.40 32.86
C GLN A 797 4.31 14.14 34.11
N GLU A 798 3.52 14.15 35.19
CA GLU A 798 3.91 14.73 36.47
C GLU A 798 5.15 14.04 37.05
N MET A 799 5.23 12.71 36.95
CA MET A 799 6.41 11.94 37.37
C MET A 799 7.66 12.32 36.56
N LEU A 800 7.55 12.44 35.23
CA LEU A 800 8.66 12.88 34.38
C LEU A 800 9.08 14.33 34.67
N ASP A 801 8.13 15.22 34.95
CA ASP A 801 8.41 16.59 35.35
C ASP A 801 9.13 16.66 36.70
N LYS A 802 8.71 15.85 37.69
CA LYS A 802 9.43 15.69 38.97
C LYS A 802 10.87 15.24 38.74
N TYR A 803 11.10 14.20 37.94
CA TYR A 803 12.45 13.75 37.58
C TYR A 803 13.27 14.83 36.85
N SER A 804 12.67 15.56 35.92
CA SER A 804 13.32 16.64 35.19
C SER A 804 13.75 17.78 36.11
N LYS A 805 12.89 18.16 37.07
CA LYS A 805 13.17 19.25 38.03
C LYS A 805 14.31 18.90 38.98
N ILE A 806 14.29 17.72 39.60
CA ILE A 806 15.34 17.34 40.56
C ILE A 806 16.71 17.13 39.90
N THR A 807 16.73 16.67 38.64
CA THR A 807 17.98 16.41 37.91
C THR A 807 18.45 17.59 37.06
N ASN A 808 17.63 18.64 36.92
CA ASN A 808 17.78 19.72 35.95
C ASN A 808 18.00 19.22 34.49
N ALA A 809 17.45 18.05 34.16
CA ALA A 809 17.65 17.38 32.88
C ALA A 809 16.34 17.26 32.09
N THR A 810 16.02 18.29 31.30
CA THR A 810 14.80 18.40 30.47
C THR A 810 14.64 17.27 29.46
N MET A 811 15.72 16.59 29.09
CA MET A 811 15.70 15.47 28.14
C MET A 811 15.02 14.22 28.67
N LEU A 812 14.86 14.09 30.00
CA LEU A 812 14.11 12.98 30.58
C LEU A 812 12.65 13.00 30.11
N LEU A 813 12.11 14.16 29.71
CA LEU A 813 10.78 14.29 29.11
C LEU A 813 10.63 13.50 27.81
N ASN A 814 11.71 13.22 27.07
CA ASN A 814 11.64 12.43 25.83
C ASN A 814 11.20 10.97 26.09
N TYR A 815 11.21 10.50 27.34
CA TYR A 815 10.62 9.22 27.72
C TYR A 815 9.09 9.20 27.69
N LYS A 816 8.41 10.35 27.49
CA LYS A 816 6.95 10.48 27.35
C LYS A 816 6.37 9.47 26.36
N ALA A 817 7.01 9.33 25.19
CA ALA A 817 6.64 8.38 24.14
C ALA A 817 6.68 6.91 24.63
N GLY A 818 7.62 6.58 25.52
CA GLY A 818 7.75 5.24 26.09
C GLY A 818 6.61 4.89 27.02
N TYR A 819 6.20 5.83 27.88
CA TYR A 819 5.06 5.63 28.78
C TYR A 819 3.74 5.62 28.04
N PHE A 820 3.59 6.46 27.01
CA PHE A 820 2.46 6.38 26.09
C PHE A 820 2.31 4.98 25.49
N ASN A 821 3.42 4.38 25.01
CA ASN A 821 3.40 3.01 24.49
C ASN A 821 3.08 1.96 25.56
N ALA A 822 3.53 2.20 26.80
CA ALA A 822 3.31 1.28 27.90
C ALA A 822 1.83 1.19 28.27
N ILE A 823 1.13 2.33 28.41
CA ILE A 823 -0.29 2.36 28.81
C ILE A 823 -1.26 2.04 27.65
N ASN A 824 -0.86 2.32 26.40
CA ASN A 824 -1.63 2.00 25.20
C ASN A 824 -1.25 0.64 24.58
N ALA A 825 -0.55 -0.22 25.31
CA ALA A 825 -0.04 -1.49 24.78
C ALA A 825 -1.15 -2.41 24.21
N CYS A 826 -2.35 -2.39 24.79
CA CYS A 826 -3.53 -3.06 24.25
C CYS A 826 -3.88 -2.56 22.85
N GLU A 827 -4.17 -1.26 22.69
CA GLU A 827 -4.62 -0.68 21.42
C GLU A 827 -3.54 -0.73 20.34
N ILE A 828 -2.28 -0.56 20.73
CA ILE A 828 -1.13 -0.74 19.84
C ILE A 828 -1.05 -2.17 19.32
N ASN A 829 -1.29 -3.17 20.18
CA ASN A 829 -1.26 -4.58 19.76
C ASN A 829 -2.36 -4.93 18.74
N TYR A 830 -3.52 -4.29 18.85
CA TYR A 830 -4.62 -4.46 17.91
C TYR A 830 -4.53 -3.53 16.69
N GLY A 831 -3.52 -2.67 16.61
CA GLY A 831 -3.30 -1.76 15.48
C GLY A 831 -4.29 -0.60 15.42
N ILE A 832 -4.93 -0.28 16.55
CA ILE A 832 -5.85 0.86 16.71
C ILE A 832 -5.05 2.16 16.82
N ILE A 833 -3.93 2.12 17.55
CA ILE A 833 -3.01 3.25 17.75
C ILE A 833 -1.60 2.85 17.32
N ASP A 834 -0.83 3.80 16.77
CA ASP A 834 0.59 3.59 16.46
C ASP A 834 1.49 3.81 17.68
N PRO A 835 2.55 3.00 17.84
CA PRO A 835 3.53 3.25 18.89
C PRO A 835 4.30 4.54 18.59
N ASP A 836 4.44 5.38 19.62
CA ASP A 836 5.25 6.58 19.57
C ASP A 836 6.74 6.25 19.69
N VAL A 837 7.61 7.02 19.07
CA VAL A 837 9.05 6.70 19.02
C VAL A 837 9.78 7.53 20.08
N ILE A 838 10.41 6.84 21.03
CA ILE A 838 11.38 7.48 21.93
C ILE A 838 12.60 7.92 21.10
N ALA A 839 12.66 9.20 20.74
CA ALA A 839 13.74 9.78 19.98
C ALA A 839 14.55 10.73 20.88
N PHE A 840 15.84 10.43 21.03
CA PHE A 840 16.82 11.37 21.59
C PHE A 840 17.69 11.88 20.44
N SER A 841 17.89 13.19 20.36
CA SER A 841 18.87 13.81 19.49
C SER A 841 20.29 13.42 19.90
N LYS A 842 21.27 13.56 19.00
CA LYS A 842 22.68 13.31 19.34
C LYS A 842 23.16 14.24 20.46
N ALA A 843 22.77 15.52 20.42
CA ALA A 843 23.09 16.50 21.44
C ALA A 843 22.52 16.10 22.80
N GLU A 844 21.28 15.59 22.82
CA GLU A 844 20.64 15.15 24.06
C GLU A 844 21.31 13.92 24.67
N LYS A 845 21.69 12.94 23.84
CA LYS A 845 22.45 11.78 24.32
C LYS A 845 23.81 12.19 24.90
N GLN A 846 24.45 13.17 24.29
CA GLN A 846 25.74 13.68 24.73
C GLN A 846 25.61 14.44 26.04
N GLN A 847 24.66 15.37 26.15
CA GLN A 847 24.38 16.11 27.39
C GLN A 847 23.99 15.21 28.56
N LEU A 848 23.15 14.17 28.34
CA LEU A 848 22.85 13.16 29.35
C LEU A 848 24.11 12.42 29.83
N LYS A 849 25.07 12.17 28.92
CA LYS A 849 26.34 11.54 29.28
C LYS A 849 27.22 12.50 30.09
N THR A 850 27.29 13.78 29.70
CA THR A 850 28.04 14.82 30.41
C THR A 850 27.51 15.05 31.83
N LEU A 851 26.18 15.18 31.98
CA LEU A 851 25.51 15.34 33.28
C LEU A 851 25.72 14.13 34.21
N SER A 852 25.91 12.93 33.65
CA SER A 852 26.20 11.72 34.43
C SER A 852 27.68 11.50 34.76
N MET A 853 28.58 12.32 34.19
CA MET A 853 30.04 12.21 34.32
C MET A 853 30.69 13.41 35.00
N ALA A 854 29.94 14.48 35.27
CA ALA A 854 30.45 15.66 35.97
C ALA A 854 30.97 15.24 37.36
N LYS A 855 32.30 15.21 37.51
CA LYS A 855 32.95 15.18 38.83
C LYS A 855 32.71 16.53 39.48
N SER A 856 32.43 16.51 40.78
CA SER A 856 32.43 17.67 41.67
C SER A 856 33.73 18.47 41.50
N GLY A 857 33.68 19.51 40.68
CA GLY A 857 34.65 20.59 40.68
C GLY A 857 34.01 21.77 41.39
N GLY A 858 34.42 22.03 42.62
CA GLY A 858 33.97 23.19 43.41
C GLY A 858 33.57 22.83 44.85
N ASN A 859 34.58 22.52 45.67
CA ASN A 859 34.75 23.12 46.99
C ASN A 859 36.24 23.31 47.21
#